data_AF-A0A2V6BK49-F1
#
_entry.id   AF-A0A2V6BK49-F1
#
_cell.length_a   1.000
_cell.length_b   1.000
_cell.length_c   1.000
_cell.angle_alpha   90.00
_cell.angle_beta   90.00
_cell.angle_gamma   90.00
#
_symmetry.space_group_name_H-M   'P 1'
#
loop_
_entity.id
_entity.type
_entity.pdbx_description
1 polymer ?
#
loop_
_entity_poly.entity_id
_entity_poly.type
_entity_poly.pdbx_seq_one_letter_code
_entity_poly.pdbx_strand_id
1 'polypeptide(L)'
;MNWLRKRVSARQRGAALIIVLAFVVLLTGLGIAYLSRTTSDRQVAHSSFNQSNADQLAQSAMDNIIGDLRQEIANGSIPTSEADGSTVYMPTATSNMVPQRSGNAVGAPNLIRRSVRADPILVPPGVPSRASAVNSKDDASANGRYVTSTKWNGHYLVPKGNIATDDSSPIPAFDSATPDWVFVTDEGAAVNPPRSSVIGRYAYVVYTEGGLLDVNVAGYPTGTTTTQSGRKGSVAFADLTALGAYPIPNSSSPYQVDRLVGWRNFATTRPSNNFPDTGPPANKAFAYNFQTDIAPATAFYNYVINNTNGFLSPSGAMWLGRTDQSFIQRQELIAFRNATQFSPNALQNISTFSRETNAPSFSPSTPAGSTIDYAALARTSTAINPNFLLRRVTTSFTRFDGTTAVVGEPLVKTRFPLSRLAWITYKGPSASLAITDPVYVALINAGVSPAMIQDGTPTNVKRCFGLIFGGASGDPLNPWVYTNPTGASATNRIMRLDEVAAAGREPDFFELLQAGILNGSLGQNSAPPPGTSGGGVTGGNVWDTNYMSSTAHHLLSIGAAIIDQADPDSIPTRIQFNPSGTVWTAYGVENLPYITQTYPIAGASFDNYPIQWATYLLFQLWNPHQNAGPLPVPVRLRVDGGIGIYRGGNGQIWNTGNSAFVANGTSPGQSVTLKSSASFSVPAPLSNQNTTVTNAGLPGTFGALPVPPIPP
;
A
#
# COMPACT_ATOMS: atom_id res chain seq x y z
N MET A 1 2.09 4.91 -121.04
CA MET A 1 3.54 4.76 -120.94
C MET A 1 3.97 4.99 -119.49
N ASN A 2 4.37 3.90 -118.84
CA ASN A 2 5.29 3.77 -117.70
C ASN A 2 5.21 4.73 -116.50
N TRP A 3 4.65 4.17 -115.44
CA TRP A 3 5.04 4.40 -114.04
C TRP A 3 6.56 4.35 -113.83
N LEU A 4 7.11 5.35 -113.15
CA LEU A 4 8.40 5.27 -112.46
C LEU A 4 8.19 5.53 -110.96
N ARG A 5 8.04 4.44 -110.19
CA ARG A 5 8.16 4.45 -108.73
C ARG A 5 9.64 4.57 -108.36
N LYS A 6 9.96 5.63 -107.62
CA LYS A 6 11.27 5.90 -106.98
C LYS A 6 11.65 4.71 -106.08
N ARG A 7 12.75 4.01 -106.39
CA ARG A 7 13.32 2.95 -105.53
C ARG A 7 14.01 3.59 -104.32
N VAL A 8 13.58 3.21 -103.12
CA VAL A 8 14.22 3.54 -101.83
C VAL A 8 15.12 2.35 -101.43
N SER A 9 16.33 2.63 -100.92
CA SER A 9 17.37 1.60 -100.70
C SER A 9 17.05 0.64 -99.53
N ALA A 10 17.52 -0.61 -99.64
CA ALA A 10 17.22 -1.69 -98.68
C ALA A 10 17.68 -1.41 -97.24
N ARG A 11 18.64 -0.51 -97.01
CA ARG A 11 19.09 -0.10 -95.66
C ARG A 11 18.05 0.69 -94.87
N GLN A 12 17.21 1.49 -95.53
CA GLN A 12 16.18 2.30 -94.86
C GLN A 12 14.98 1.46 -94.36
N ARG A 13 14.75 0.28 -94.97
CA ARG A 13 13.69 -0.65 -94.53
C ARG A 13 14.05 -1.40 -93.25
N GLY A 14 15.33 -1.73 -93.03
CA GLY A 14 15.80 -2.39 -91.80
C GLY A 14 15.78 -1.47 -90.58
N ALA A 15 16.21 -0.20 -90.74
CA ALA A 15 16.20 0.78 -89.65
C ALA A 15 14.78 1.17 -89.21
N ALA A 16 13.84 1.34 -90.15
CA ALA A 16 12.45 1.61 -89.83
C ALA A 16 11.79 0.45 -89.06
N LEU A 17 12.10 -0.80 -89.42
CA LEU A 17 11.60 -1.97 -88.71
C LEU A 17 12.11 -2.02 -87.27
N ILE A 18 13.41 -1.78 -87.05
CA ILE A 18 14.03 -1.78 -85.70
C ILE A 18 13.45 -0.66 -84.83
N ILE A 19 13.23 0.54 -85.38
CA ILE A 19 12.63 1.67 -84.66
C ILE A 19 11.19 1.34 -84.27
N VAL A 20 10.37 0.81 -85.19
CA VAL A 20 8.98 0.42 -84.88
C VAL A 20 8.96 -0.71 -83.84
N LEU A 21 9.84 -1.70 -83.93
CA LEU A 21 9.92 -2.77 -82.94
C LEU A 21 10.33 -2.24 -81.56
N ALA A 22 11.29 -1.31 -81.50
CA ALA A 22 11.71 -0.65 -80.27
C ALA A 22 10.57 0.19 -79.66
N PHE A 23 9.79 0.92 -80.48
CA PHE A 23 8.61 1.64 -80.01
C PHE A 23 7.51 0.72 -79.49
N VAL A 24 7.27 -0.42 -80.15
CA VAL A 24 6.31 -1.43 -79.66
C VAL A 24 6.77 -2.01 -78.33
N VAL A 25 8.06 -2.35 -78.19
CA VAL A 25 8.62 -2.86 -76.92
C VAL A 25 8.52 -1.82 -75.81
N LEU A 26 8.82 -0.55 -76.08
CA LEU A 26 8.67 0.55 -75.11
C LEU A 26 7.21 0.77 -74.71
N LEU A 27 6.28 0.77 -75.68
CA LEU A 27 4.84 0.93 -75.41
C LEU A 27 4.30 -0.25 -74.59
N THR A 28 4.74 -1.47 -74.91
CA THR A 28 4.35 -2.69 -74.17
C THR A 28 4.93 -2.67 -72.75
N GLY A 29 6.19 -2.26 -72.60
CA GLY A 29 6.83 -2.07 -71.29
C GLY A 29 6.12 -1.00 -70.45
N LEU A 30 5.74 0.13 -71.04
CA LEU A 30 4.94 1.17 -70.38
C LEU A 30 3.56 0.64 -69.96
N GLY A 31 2.90 -0.12 -70.83
CA GLY A 31 1.60 -0.74 -70.56
C GLY A 31 1.66 -1.74 -69.39
N ILE A 32 2.67 -2.62 -69.37
CA ILE A 32 2.89 -3.57 -68.27
C ILE A 32 3.22 -2.82 -66.97
N ALA A 33 4.07 -1.79 -67.02
CA ALA A 33 4.41 -0.99 -65.84
C ALA A 33 3.18 -0.25 -65.27
N TYR A 34 2.32 0.30 -66.12
CA TYR A 34 1.07 0.93 -65.70
C TYR A 34 0.08 -0.06 -65.08
N LEU A 35 -0.11 -1.23 -65.71
CA LEU A 35 -0.98 -2.28 -65.16
C LEU A 35 -0.42 -2.84 -63.85
N SER A 36 0.89 -3.04 -63.75
CA SER A 36 1.55 -3.46 -62.51
C SER A 36 1.32 -2.45 -61.39
N ARG A 37 1.58 -1.16 -61.65
CA ARG A 37 1.36 -0.10 -60.66
C ARG A 37 -0.10 0.01 -60.22
N THR A 38 -1.04 0.00 -61.16
CA THR A 38 -2.48 0.08 -60.84
C THR A 38 -2.97 -1.14 -60.04
N THR A 39 -2.43 -2.34 -60.30
CA THR A 39 -2.75 -3.53 -59.48
C THR A 39 -2.20 -3.41 -58.06
N SER A 40 -0.97 -2.92 -57.88
CA SER A 40 -0.39 -2.67 -56.56
C SER A 40 -1.15 -1.58 -55.80
N ASP A 41 -1.45 -0.46 -56.44
CA ASP A 41 -2.20 0.65 -55.82
C ASP A 41 -3.61 0.19 -55.40
N ARG A 42 -4.27 -0.64 -56.22
CA ARG A 42 -5.56 -1.24 -55.87
C ARG A 42 -5.47 -2.21 -54.69
N GLN A 43 -4.40 -3.02 -54.61
CA GLN A 43 -4.19 -3.91 -53.46
C GLN A 43 -3.93 -3.12 -52.17
N VAL A 44 -3.13 -2.06 -52.24
CA VAL A 44 -2.88 -1.17 -51.10
C VAL A 44 -4.18 -0.49 -50.66
N ALA A 45 -4.95 0.07 -51.60
CA ALA A 45 -6.24 0.71 -51.30
C ALA A 45 -7.24 -0.28 -50.67
N HIS A 46 -7.33 -1.51 -51.19
CA HIS A 46 -8.16 -2.55 -50.59
C HIS A 46 -7.68 -2.96 -49.19
N SER A 47 -6.37 -3.06 -48.98
CA SER A 47 -5.79 -3.35 -47.67
C SER A 47 -6.13 -2.24 -46.66
N SER A 48 -5.92 -0.98 -47.04
CA SER A 48 -6.24 0.18 -46.22
C SER A 48 -7.74 0.27 -45.90
N PHE A 49 -8.62 0.04 -46.89
CA PHE A 49 -10.07 0.03 -46.67
C PHE A 49 -10.50 -1.08 -45.69
N ASN A 50 -9.99 -2.30 -45.88
CA ASN A 50 -10.29 -3.42 -44.98
C ASN A 50 -9.76 -3.18 -43.57
N GLN A 51 -8.60 -2.53 -43.44
CA GLN A 51 -8.04 -2.12 -42.15
C GLN A 51 -8.97 -1.11 -41.46
N SER A 52 -9.39 -0.06 -42.15
CA SER A 52 -10.32 0.93 -41.57
C SER A 52 -11.65 0.32 -41.15
N ASN A 53 -12.21 -0.61 -41.93
CA ASN A 53 -13.44 -1.32 -41.56
C ASN A 53 -13.24 -2.20 -40.31
N ALA A 54 -12.12 -2.91 -40.23
CA ALA A 54 -11.80 -3.72 -39.06
C ALA A 54 -11.61 -2.86 -37.81
N ASP A 55 -10.97 -1.69 -37.94
CA ASP A 55 -10.75 -0.76 -36.84
C ASP A 55 -12.07 -0.14 -36.34
N GLN A 56 -12.98 0.25 -37.25
CA GLN A 56 -14.31 0.74 -36.88
C GLN A 56 -15.16 -0.35 -36.19
N LEU A 57 -15.11 -1.59 -36.70
CA LEU A 57 -15.78 -2.72 -36.07
C LEU A 57 -15.22 -3.01 -34.67
N ALA A 58 -13.90 -2.93 -34.50
CA ALA A 58 -13.25 -3.13 -33.21
C ALA A 58 -13.63 -2.04 -32.20
N GLN A 59 -13.71 -0.77 -32.62
CA GLN A 59 -14.19 0.33 -31.76
C GLN A 59 -15.63 0.11 -31.31
N SER A 60 -16.53 -0.23 -32.24
CA SER A 60 -17.92 -0.56 -31.93
C SER A 60 -18.04 -1.77 -30.98
N ALA A 61 -17.21 -2.80 -31.17
CA ALA A 61 -17.15 -3.95 -30.26
C ALA A 61 -16.70 -3.54 -28.85
N MET A 62 -15.70 -2.66 -28.74
CA MET A 62 -15.24 -2.15 -27.45
C MET A 62 -16.33 -1.33 -26.74
N ASP A 63 -17.06 -0.49 -27.46
CA ASP A 63 -18.16 0.29 -26.89
C ASP A 63 -19.27 -0.59 -26.33
N ASN A 64 -19.61 -1.69 -27.02
CA ASN A 64 -20.58 -2.67 -26.52
C ASN A 64 -20.08 -3.35 -25.23
N ILE A 65 -18.82 -3.82 -25.22
CA ILE A 65 -18.23 -4.50 -24.05
C ILE A 65 -18.14 -3.53 -22.85
N ILE A 66 -17.70 -2.29 -23.06
CA ILE A 66 -17.62 -1.26 -22.02
C ILE A 66 -19.04 -0.89 -21.53
N GLY A 67 -20.00 -0.79 -22.44
CA GLY A 67 -21.40 -0.55 -22.12
C GLY A 67 -21.98 -1.64 -21.21
N ASP A 68 -21.77 -2.91 -21.54
CA ASP A 68 -22.21 -4.06 -20.75
C ASP A 68 -21.56 -4.05 -19.34
N LEU A 69 -20.26 -3.73 -19.23
CA LEU A 69 -19.57 -3.59 -17.94
C LEU A 69 -20.07 -2.39 -17.12
N ARG A 70 -20.37 -1.25 -17.74
CA ARG A 70 -20.97 -0.09 -17.07
C ARG A 70 -22.37 -0.38 -16.56
N GLN A 71 -23.18 -1.07 -17.37
CA GLN A 71 -24.52 -1.49 -16.96
C GLN A 71 -24.47 -2.43 -15.77
N GLU A 72 -23.49 -3.33 -15.72
CA GLU A 72 -23.26 -4.20 -14.58
C GLU A 72 -22.87 -3.43 -13.30
N ILE A 73 -21.98 -2.42 -13.40
CA ILE A 73 -21.67 -1.55 -12.26
C ILE A 73 -22.95 -0.88 -11.75
N ALA A 74 -23.80 -0.38 -12.65
CA ALA A 74 -25.07 0.24 -12.28
C ALA A 74 -26.05 -0.76 -11.64
N ASN A 75 -26.15 -1.98 -12.16
CA ASN A 75 -27.01 -3.03 -11.59
C ASN A 75 -26.50 -3.54 -10.23
N GLY A 76 -25.19 -3.54 -10.02
CA GLY A 76 -24.51 -4.09 -8.84
C GLY A 76 -24.21 -3.06 -7.75
N SER A 77 -24.65 -1.82 -7.93
CA SER A 77 -24.33 -0.69 -7.06
C SER A 77 -25.56 0.17 -6.76
N ILE A 78 -25.48 0.93 -5.67
CA ILE A 78 -26.40 2.03 -5.38
C ILE A 78 -25.77 3.30 -5.96
N PRO A 79 -26.41 3.96 -6.95
CA PRO A 79 -25.95 5.25 -7.44
C PRO A 79 -26.28 6.35 -6.43
N THR A 80 -25.27 7.13 -6.05
CA THR A 80 -25.45 8.32 -5.22
C THR A 80 -25.07 9.55 -6.05
N SER A 81 -26.03 10.45 -6.25
CA SER A 81 -25.78 11.74 -6.89
C SER A 81 -25.07 12.68 -5.94
N GLU A 82 -23.96 13.24 -6.38
CA GLU A 82 -23.12 14.14 -5.60
C GLU A 82 -23.37 15.60 -5.99
N ALA A 83 -22.96 16.54 -5.11
CA ALA A 83 -23.21 17.97 -5.29
C ALA A 83 -22.50 18.59 -6.52
N ASP A 84 -21.47 17.92 -7.05
CA ASP A 84 -20.73 18.30 -8.27
C ASP A 84 -21.38 17.79 -9.57
N GLY A 85 -22.50 17.07 -9.47
CA GLY A 85 -23.20 16.44 -10.61
C GLY A 85 -22.64 15.08 -11.01
N SER A 86 -21.59 14.57 -10.35
CA SER A 86 -21.10 13.21 -10.55
C SER A 86 -22.00 12.18 -9.85
N THR A 87 -21.90 10.92 -10.28
CA THR A 87 -22.59 9.79 -9.63
C THR A 87 -21.55 8.80 -9.12
N VAL A 88 -21.55 8.57 -7.81
CA VAL A 88 -20.73 7.53 -7.18
C VAL A 88 -21.51 6.23 -7.15
N TYR A 89 -20.97 5.18 -7.74
CA TYR A 89 -21.55 3.84 -7.71
C TYR A 89 -20.94 3.06 -6.54
N MET A 90 -21.72 2.87 -5.48
CA MET A 90 -21.29 2.09 -4.32
C MET A 90 -21.78 0.65 -4.44
N PRO A 91 -20.89 -0.36 -4.52
CA PRO A 91 -21.28 -1.76 -4.67
C PRO A 91 -22.19 -2.24 -3.54
N THR A 92 -23.27 -2.96 -3.89
CA THR A 92 -24.23 -3.52 -2.92
C THR A 92 -23.70 -4.74 -2.18
N ALA A 93 -22.70 -5.42 -2.75
CA ALA A 93 -22.00 -6.54 -2.17
C ALA A 93 -20.50 -6.46 -2.51
N THR A 94 -19.65 -7.05 -1.68
CA THR A 94 -18.19 -7.11 -1.91
C THR A 94 -17.85 -7.81 -3.24
N SER A 95 -18.66 -8.78 -3.65
CA SER A 95 -18.52 -9.47 -4.95
C SER A 95 -18.78 -8.57 -6.15
N ASN A 96 -19.50 -7.46 -5.99
CA ASN A 96 -19.87 -6.54 -7.07
C ASN A 96 -18.80 -5.44 -7.29
N MET A 97 -17.74 -5.43 -6.47
CA MET A 97 -16.60 -4.52 -6.67
C MET A 97 -15.76 -4.87 -7.91
N VAL A 98 -15.93 -6.07 -8.45
CA VAL A 98 -15.27 -6.55 -9.67
C VAL A 98 -16.31 -7.11 -10.63
N PRO A 99 -16.07 -7.09 -11.95
CA PRO A 99 -17.00 -7.72 -12.89
C PRO A 99 -17.20 -9.21 -12.61
N GLN A 100 -18.44 -9.69 -12.68
CA GLN A 100 -18.82 -11.08 -12.53
C GLN A 100 -18.10 -11.93 -13.57
N ARG A 101 -17.54 -13.06 -13.15
CA ARG A 101 -16.75 -13.89 -14.05
C ARG A 101 -17.65 -14.83 -14.85
N SER A 102 -17.38 -15.03 -16.14
CA SER A 102 -18.10 -15.99 -16.99
C SER A 102 -17.25 -16.58 -18.11
N GLY A 103 -17.59 -17.79 -18.55
CA GLY A 103 -16.83 -18.52 -19.55
C GLY A 103 -15.42 -18.89 -19.06
N ASN A 104 -15.20 -18.97 -17.75
CA ASN A 104 -13.86 -19.15 -17.17
C ASN A 104 -13.25 -20.51 -17.54
N ALA A 105 -12.01 -20.50 -18.02
CA ALA A 105 -11.16 -21.68 -18.09
C ALA A 105 -10.55 -21.95 -16.71
N VAL A 106 -10.66 -23.19 -16.21
CA VAL A 106 -10.05 -23.61 -14.95
C VAL A 106 -8.53 -23.40 -15.02
N GLY A 107 -7.95 -22.76 -14.00
CA GLY A 107 -6.51 -22.45 -13.97
C GLY A 107 -6.10 -21.16 -14.68
N ALA A 108 -7.05 -20.33 -15.15
CA ALA A 108 -6.77 -18.99 -15.69
C ALA A 108 -7.20 -17.90 -14.68
N PRO A 109 -6.35 -17.49 -13.73
CA PRO A 109 -6.75 -16.65 -12.59
C PRO A 109 -7.17 -15.23 -12.99
N ASN A 110 -6.58 -14.67 -14.05
CA ASN A 110 -6.88 -13.32 -14.51
C ASN A 110 -8.05 -13.26 -15.51
N LEU A 111 -8.54 -14.40 -15.97
CA LEU A 111 -9.67 -14.44 -16.91
C LEU A 111 -10.96 -14.04 -16.18
N ILE A 112 -11.59 -12.96 -16.64
CA ILE A 112 -12.88 -12.50 -16.12
C ILE A 112 -13.99 -12.98 -17.05
N ARG A 113 -13.91 -12.66 -18.35
CA ARG A 113 -14.94 -13.02 -19.31
C ARG A 113 -14.35 -13.40 -20.65
N ARG A 114 -15.09 -14.21 -21.40
CA ARG A 114 -14.91 -14.35 -22.85
C ARG A 114 -16.28 -14.32 -23.52
N SER A 115 -16.33 -14.01 -24.81
CA SER A 115 -17.54 -14.23 -25.59
C SER A 115 -17.86 -15.72 -25.60
N VAL A 116 -18.95 -16.11 -24.94
CA VAL A 116 -19.45 -17.49 -24.93
C VAL A 116 -20.90 -17.52 -25.37
N ARG A 117 -21.27 -18.58 -26.09
CA ARG A 117 -22.67 -18.91 -26.34
C ARG A 117 -23.37 -19.29 -25.03
N ALA A 118 -24.66 -18.98 -24.93
CA ALA A 118 -25.49 -19.34 -23.78
C ALA A 118 -24.81 -19.05 -22.44
N ASP A 119 -24.37 -17.79 -22.28
CA ASP A 119 -23.62 -17.33 -21.12
C ASP A 119 -24.34 -17.67 -19.80
N PRO A 120 -23.69 -18.36 -18.84
CA PRO A 120 -24.29 -18.75 -17.57
C PRO A 120 -24.59 -17.58 -16.62
N ILE A 121 -24.26 -16.33 -16.97
CA ILE A 121 -24.74 -15.14 -16.26
C ILE A 121 -26.26 -15.04 -16.45
N LEU A 122 -27.02 -15.55 -15.48
CA LEU A 122 -28.49 -15.59 -15.50
C LEU A 122 -29.16 -14.57 -14.56
N VAL A 123 -28.40 -13.93 -13.65
CA VAL A 123 -28.94 -13.06 -12.60
C VAL A 123 -28.13 -11.75 -12.55
N PRO A 124 -28.77 -10.57 -12.37
CA PRO A 124 -28.08 -9.32 -12.10
C PRO A 124 -27.06 -9.48 -10.96
N PRO A 125 -25.90 -8.76 -11.01
CA PRO A 125 -25.71 -7.57 -11.82
C PRO A 125 -25.10 -7.79 -13.22
N GLY A 126 -24.56 -8.98 -13.50
CA GLY A 126 -23.84 -9.26 -14.74
C GLY A 126 -24.71 -9.14 -16.00
N VAL A 127 -24.08 -8.77 -17.11
CA VAL A 127 -24.70 -8.75 -18.44
C VAL A 127 -24.15 -9.93 -19.26
N PRO A 128 -25.01 -10.82 -19.78
CA PRO A 128 -24.57 -12.01 -20.52
C PRO A 128 -23.95 -11.64 -21.88
N SER A 129 -22.96 -12.44 -22.29
CA SER A 129 -22.36 -12.37 -23.63
C SER A 129 -23.39 -12.52 -24.75
N ARG A 130 -23.20 -11.75 -25.83
CA ARG A 130 -24.04 -11.77 -27.04
C ARG A 130 -23.53 -12.76 -28.11
N ALA A 131 -22.67 -13.72 -27.73
CA ALA A 131 -22.00 -14.59 -28.69
C ALA A 131 -22.91 -15.68 -29.26
N SER A 132 -22.66 -15.99 -30.52
CA SER A 132 -23.29 -17.09 -31.24
C SER A 132 -22.65 -18.43 -30.90
N ALA A 133 -23.21 -19.53 -31.43
CA ALA A 133 -22.64 -20.86 -31.28
C ALA A 133 -21.39 -21.16 -32.16
N VAL A 134 -20.88 -20.17 -32.92
CA VAL A 134 -19.76 -20.33 -33.85
C VAL A 134 -18.44 -19.97 -33.16
N ASN A 135 -17.52 -20.92 -33.03
CA ASN A 135 -16.27 -20.78 -32.30
C ASN A 135 -15.17 -20.08 -33.12
N SER A 136 -14.32 -19.27 -32.48
CA SER A 136 -13.25 -18.54 -33.18
C SER A 136 -12.08 -19.40 -33.67
N LYS A 137 -11.85 -20.57 -33.05
CA LYS A 137 -10.78 -21.50 -33.38
C LYS A 137 -11.28 -22.65 -34.25
N ASP A 138 -12.36 -23.30 -33.84
CA ASP A 138 -12.82 -24.56 -34.44
C ASP A 138 -13.67 -24.33 -35.70
N ASP A 139 -14.40 -23.21 -35.77
CA ASP A 139 -15.25 -22.86 -36.91
C ASP A 139 -14.54 -21.83 -37.81
N ALA A 140 -13.77 -22.34 -38.75
CA ALA A 140 -13.10 -21.51 -39.75
C ALA A 140 -14.11 -20.68 -40.57
N SER A 141 -13.72 -19.45 -40.87
CA SER A 141 -14.45 -18.57 -41.79
C SER A 141 -14.61 -19.22 -43.17
N ALA A 142 -15.53 -18.70 -43.99
CA ALA A 142 -15.66 -19.12 -45.39
C ALA A 142 -14.35 -18.98 -46.22
N ASN A 143 -13.43 -18.10 -45.81
CA ASN A 143 -12.09 -17.96 -46.41
C ASN A 143 -11.00 -18.82 -45.73
N GLY A 144 -11.38 -19.78 -44.89
CA GLY A 144 -10.49 -20.70 -44.16
C GLY A 144 -9.78 -20.10 -42.95
N ARG A 145 -10.01 -18.83 -42.60
CA ARG A 145 -9.32 -18.16 -41.48
C ARG A 145 -9.99 -18.47 -40.14
N TYR A 146 -9.18 -18.68 -39.11
CA TYR A 146 -9.59 -18.85 -37.72
C TYR A 146 -8.55 -18.20 -36.78
N VAL A 147 -8.87 -18.11 -35.49
CA VAL A 147 -7.97 -17.56 -34.45
C VAL A 147 -7.48 -18.69 -33.58
N THR A 148 -6.17 -18.96 -33.60
CA THR A 148 -5.57 -20.01 -32.76
C THR A 148 -5.61 -19.64 -31.28
N SER A 149 -5.65 -20.64 -30.40
CA SER A 149 -5.52 -20.46 -28.96
C SER A 149 -4.18 -19.81 -28.57
N THR A 150 -3.11 -20.14 -29.29
CA THR A 150 -1.79 -19.49 -29.18
C THR A 150 -1.90 -17.99 -29.44
N LYS A 151 -2.63 -17.57 -30.50
CA LYS A 151 -2.84 -16.15 -30.80
C LYS A 151 -3.68 -15.46 -29.71
N TRP A 152 -4.71 -16.13 -29.19
CA TRP A 152 -5.48 -15.62 -28.06
C TRP A 152 -4.63 -15.39 -26.82
N ASN A 153 -3.67 -16.28 -26.51
CA ASN A 153 -2.79 -16.13 -25.35
C ASN A 153 -1.46 -15.41 -25.64
N GLY A 154 -1.36 -14.65 -26.72
CA GLY A 154 -0.11 -13.91 -27.06
C GLY A 154 0.35 -12.93 -25.98
N HIS A 155 -0.53 -12.56 -25.05
CA HIS A 155 -0.25 -11.69 -23.91
C HIS A 155 0.18 -12.44 -22.62
N TYR A 156 0.13 -13.77 -22.57
CA TYR A 156 0.53 -14.58 -21.39
C TYR A 156 -0.21 -14.25 -20.08
N LEU A 157 -1.46 -13.76 -20.14
CA LEU A 157 -2.32 -13.64 -18.93
C LEU A 157 -3.06 -14.95 -18.63
N VAL A 158 -3.02 -15.92 -19.55
CA VAL A 158 -3.36 -17.31 -19.31
C VAL A 158 -2.06 -18.10 -19.21
N PRO A 159 -1.90 -19.00 -18.21
CA PRO A 159 -0.71 -19.82 -18.12
C PRO A 159 -0.49 -20.64 -19.39
N LYS A 160 0.78 -20.84 -19.74
CA LYS A 160 1.18 -21.83 -20.74
C LYS A 160 0.88 -23.23 -20.24
N GLY A 161 0.39 -24.08 -21.14
CA GLY A 161 0.23 -25.51 -20.87
C GLY A 161 1.58 -26.23 -20.80
N ASN A 162 2.52 -25.86 -21.68
CA ASN A 162 3.88 -26.38 -21.69
C ASN A 162 4.88 -25.20 -21.66
N ILE A 163 5.69 -25.13 -20.60
CA ILE A 163 6.67 -24.05 -20.42
C ILE A 163 7.96 -24.26 -21.24
N ALA A 164 8.15 -25.45 -21.83
CA ALA A 164 9.34 -25.78 -22.61
C ALA A 164 9.24 -25.36 -24.09
N THR A 165 8.06 -24.95 -24.56
CA THR A 165 7.87 -24.45 -25.93
C THR A 165 8.13 -22.95 -26.02
N ASP A 166 8.52 -22.46 -27.20
CA ASP A 166 8.75 -21.02 -27.43
C ASP A 166 7.47 -20.24 -27.78
N ASP A 167 6.34 -20.93 -27.97
CA ASP A 167 5.06 -20.32 -28.35
C ASP A 167 4.30 -19.72 -27.16
N SER A 168 3.06 -19.28 -27.37
CA SER A 168 2.14 -18.83 -26.32
C SER A 168 1.03 -19.84 -26.04
N SER A 169 1.22 -21.12 -26.39
CA SER A 169 0.16 -22.12 -26.29
C SER A 169 -0.35 -22.25 -24.84
N PRO A 170 -1.64 -21.96 -24.59
CA PRO A 170 -2.19 -21.86 -23.25
C PRO A 170 -2.41 -23.24 -22.62
N ILE A 171 -2.83 -23.25 -21.36
CA ILE A 171 -3.31 -24.47 -20.70
C ILE A 171 -4.45 -25.15 -21.49
N PRO A 172 -4.57 -26.49 -21.45
CA PRO A 172 -5.59 -27.23 -22.19
C PRO A 172 -7.02 -26.73 -21.91
N ALA A 173 -7.30 -26.29 -20.69
CA ALA A 173 -8.61 -25.77 -20.31
C ALA A 173 -9.01 -24.51 -21.08
N PHE A 174 -8.06 -23.65 -21.49
CA PHE A 174 -8.35 -22.50 -22.33
C PHE A 174 -8.31 -22.87 -23.82
N ASP A 175 -7.46 -23.83 -24.20
CA ASP A 175 -7.40 -24.33 -25.58
C ASP A 175 -8.72 -24.95 -26.06
N SER A 176 -9.45 -25.61 -25.16
CA SER A 176 -10.81 -26.15 -25.39
C SER A 176 -11.93 -25.13 -25.19
N ALA A 177 -11.60 -23.92 -24.73
CA ALA A 177 -12.54 -22.88 -24.32
C ALA A 177 -12.19 -21.55 -24.97
N THR A 178 -11.83 -21.57 -26.26
CA THR A 178 -11.59 -20.32 -27.00
C THR A 178 -12.88 -19.52 -27.19
N PRO A 179 -12.80 -18.20 -27.43
CA PRO A 179 -13.99 -17.35 -27.56
C PRO A 179 -14.87 -17.70 -28.76
N ASP A 180 -16.17 -17.48 -28.63
CA ASP A 180 -17.17 -17.61 -29.70
C ASP A 180 -17.39 -16.26 -30.41
N TRP A 181 -17.81 -16.29 -31.67
CA TRP A 181 -18.08 -15.10 -32.47
C TRP A 181 -19.39 -14.42 -32.06
N VAL A 182 -19.32 -13.10 -31.88
CA VAL A 182 -20.45 -12.18 -31.85
C VAL A 182 -20.62 -11.60 -33.26
N PHE A 183 -21.81 -11.73 -33.84
CA PHE A 183 -22.13 -11.14 -35.14
C PHE A 183 -22.74 -9.75 -34.97
N VAL A 184 -22.36 -8.82 -35.84
CA VAL A 184 -22.87 -7.45 -35.88
C VAL A 184 -23.72 -7.28 -37.13
N THR A 185 -24.97 -6.88 -36.96
CA THR A 185 -25.91 -6.53 -38.03
C THR A 185 -26.25 -5.04 -37.99
N ASP A 186 -27.09 -4.59 -38.90
CA ASP A 186 -27.74 -3.27 -38.90
C ASP A 186 -28.55 -2.96 -37.63
N GLU A 187 -28.99 -4.00 -36.92
CA GLU A 187 -29.71 -3.90 -35.63
C GLU A 187 -28.77 -3.95 -34.40
N GLY A 188 -27.47 -4.18 -34.59
CA GLY A 188 -26.46 -4.28 -33.53
C GLY A 188 -25.90 -5.70 -33.32
N ALA A 189 -25.37 -5.98 -32.13
CA ALA A 189 -24.77 -7.28 -31.80
C ALA A 189 -25.84 -8.36 -31.54
N ALA A 190 -25.76 -9.49 -32.24
CA ALA A 190 -26.79 -10.53 -32.26
C ALA A 190 -26.28 -11.92 -31.85
N VAL A 191 -27.14 -12.67 -31.15
CA VAL A 191 -26.85 -14.00 -30.55
C VAL A 191 -27.07 -15.15 -31.53
N ASN A 192 -27.80 -14.94 -32.64
CA ASN A 192 -28.19 -16.00 -33.59
C ASN A 192 -27.43 -15.92 -34.94
N PRO A 193 -27.08 -17.06 -35.58
CA PRO A 193 -26.23 -17.15 -36.78
C PRO A 193 -26.91 -16.64 -38.08
N PRO A 194 -26.19 -16.53 -39.21
CA PRO A 194 -26.11 -15.32 -40.01
C PRO A 194 -27.38 -15.04 -40.82
N ARG A 195 -28.00 -13.89 -40.57
CA ARG A 195 -28.85 -13.23 -41.57
C ARG A 195 -27.95 -12.73 -42.71
N SER A 196 -28.51 -12.45 -43.88
CA SER A 196 -27.78 -11.78 -44.97
C SER A 196 -27.29 -10.36 -44.62
N SER A 197 -27.68 -9.83 -43.45
CA SER A 197 -27.36 -8.49 -42.96
C SER A 197 -26.14 -8.41 -42.02
N VAL A 198 -25.32 -9.46 -41.87
CA VAL A 198 -24.10 -9.40 -41.06
C VAL A 198 -23.07 -8.47 -41.71
N ILE A 199 -22.71 -7.39 -41.01
CA ILE A 199 -21.74 -6.38 -41.44
C ILE A 199 -20.33 -6.74 -40.95
N GLY A 200 -20.23 -7.44 -39.82
CA GLY A 200 -18.96 -7.86 -39.25
C GLY A 200 -19.14 -8.86 -38.10
N ARG A 201 -18.02 -9.33 -37.55
CA ARG A 201 -18.01 -10.16 -36.34
C ARG A 201 -16.79 -9.88 -35.49
N TYR A 202 -16.93 -10.04 -34.19
CA TYR A 202 -15.84 -9.91 -33.23
C TYR A 202 -15.94 -11.01 -32.19
N ALA A 203 -14.84 -11.30 -31.51
CA ALA A 203 -14.80 -12.17 -30.35
C ALA A 203 -13.90 -11.48 -29.32
N TYR A 204 -14.12 -11.74 -28.04
CA TYR A 204 -13.40 -11.01 -27.00
C TYR A 204 -13.06 -11.88 -25.80
N VAL A 205 -12.03 -11.44 -25.08
CA VAL A 205 -11.66 -11.92 -23.76
C VAL A 205 -11.33 -10.70 -22.91
N VAL A 206 -11.84 -10.69 -21.69
CA VAL A 206 -11.59 -9.65 -20.68
C VAL A 206 -10.75 -10.27 -19.58
N TYR A 207 -9.60 -9.65 -19.32
CA TYR A 207 -8.70 -10.02 -18.24
C TYR A 207 -8.69 -8.93 -17.17
N THR A 208 -8.52 -9.34 -15.90
CA THR A 208 -8.21 -8.40 -14.82
C THR A 208 -6.71 -8.24 -14.71
N GLU A 209 -6.25 -7.00 -14.85
CA GLU A 209 -4.89 -6.59 -14.48
C GLU A 209 -4.88 -5.80 -13.17
N GLY A 210 -6.06 -5.54 -12.58
CA GLY A 210 -6.20 -4.91 -11.27
C GLY A 210 -5.66 -5.82 -10.17
N GLY A 211 -4.62 -5.37 -9.47
CA GLY A 211 -3.93 -6.11 -8.42
C GLY A 211 -2.71 -6.91 -8.88
N LEU A 212 -2.35 -6.87 -10.17
CA LEU A 212 -1.05 -7.36 -10.63
C LEU A 212 0.06 -6.41 -10.19
N LEU A 213 1.25 -6.96 -9.95
CA LEU A 213 2.40 -6.13 -9.58
C LEU A 213 2.87 -5.35 -10.81
N ASP A 214 3.01 -4.03 -10.67
CA ASP A 214 3.60 -3.20 -11.71
C ASP A 214 5.10 -3.50 -11.80
N VAL A 215 5.52 -4.15 -12.88
CA VAL A 215 6.92 -4.53 -13.10
C VAL A 215 7.83 -3.33 -13.32
N ASN A 216 7.29 -2.13 -13.55
CA ASN A 216 8.05 -0.87 -13.56
C ASN A 216 8.42 -0.37 -12.15
N VAL A 217 7.92 -1.01 -11.10
CA VAL A 217 8.26 -0.66 -9.72
C VAL A 217 8.65 -1.89 -8.92
N ALA A 218 7.98 -3.02 -9.14
CA ALA A 218 8.10 -4.21 -8.32
C ALA A 218 9.50 -4.82 -8.31
N GLY A 219 9.88 -5.38 -7.16
CA GLY A 219 11.16 -6.07 -6.96
C GLY A 219 12.25 -5.20 -6.38
N TYR A 220 13.01 -5.80 -5.47
CA TYR A 220 14.23 -5.24 -4.87
C TYR A 220 15.44 -6.11 -5.25
N PRO A 221 16.64 -5.52 -5.37
CA PRO A 221 17.83 -6.27 -5.74
C PRO A 221 18.42 -7.00 -4.53
N THR A 222 19.30 -7.96 -4.81
CA THR A 222 20.21 -8.51 -3.80
C THR A 222 21.07 -7.39 -3.18
N GLY A 223 21.45 -7.55 -1.90
CA GLY A 223 22.27 -6.57 -1.18
C GLY A 223 21.46 -5.57 -0.35
N THR A 224 20.14 -5.47 -0.51
CA THR A 224 19.31 -4.75 0.47
C THR A 224 19.24 -5.53 1.78
N THR A 225 19.38 -4.86 2.92
CA THR A 225 19.25 -5.50 4.24
C THR A 225 17.78 -5.86 4.55
N THR A 226 17.56 -6.75 5.51
CA THR A 226 16.20 -7.11 5.97
C THR A 226 15.41 -5.90 6.49
N THR A 227 16.08 -4.93 7.09
CA THR A 227 15.48 -3.66 7.52
C THR A 227 15.07 -2.79 6.33
N GLN A 228 15.82 -2.83 5.23
CA GLN A 228 15.52 -2.06 4.01
C GLN A 228 14.37 -2.70 3.21
N SER A 229 14.44 -4.01 2.92
CA SER A 229 13.42 -4.72 2.13
C SER A 229 12.19 -5.13 2.95
N GLY A 230 12.29 -5.19 4.28
CA GLY A 230 11.18 -5.47 5.19
C GLY A 230 10.16 -4.33 5.32
N ARG A 231 10.42 -3.17 4.71
CA ARG A 231 9.51 -2.02 4.71
C ARG A 231 8.26 -2.30 3.89
N LYS A 232 7.16 -2.63 4.57
CA LYS A 232 5.84 -2.83 3.97
C LYS A 232 5.29 -1.49 3.45
N GLY A 233 4.68 -1.49 2.26
CA GLY A 233 3.92 -0.35 1.73
C GLY A 233 4.37 0.19 0.37
N SER A 234 5.57 -0.15 -0.10
CA SER A 234 6.00 0.15 -1.48
C SER A 234 6.06 -1.12 -2.31
N VAL A 235 5.47 -1.08 -3.51
CA VAL A 235 5.60 -2.15 -4.51
C VAL A 235 7.07 -2.41 -4.86
N ALA A 236 7.96 -1.41 -4.71
CA ALA A 236 9.39 -1.55 -4.96
C ALA A 236 10.10 -2.56 -4.04
N PHE A 237 9.49 -2.94 -2.92
CA PHE A 237 10.00 -3.99 -2.04
C PHE A 237 9.18 -5.29 -2.13
N ALA A 238 8.35 -5.46 -3.17
CA ALA A 238 7.66 -6.72 -3.42
C ALA A 238 8.67 -7.84 -3.73
N ASP A 239 8.56 -8.96 -3.03
CA ASP A 239 9.39 -10.14 -3.27
C ASP A 239 8.92 -10.90 -4.51
N LEU A 240 9.62 -10.70 -5.63
CA LEU A 240 9.34 -11.38 -6.90
C LEU A 240 9.73 -12.86 -6.89
N THR A 241 10.48 -13.32 -5.89
CA THR A 241 10.76 -14.75 -5.69
C THR A 241 9.58 -15.46 -5.02
N ALA A 242 8.59 -14.72 -4.52
CA ALA A 242 7.39 -15.24 -3.85
C ALA A 242 6.12 -15.21 -4.72
N LEU A 243 6.23 -15.20 -6.06
CA LEU A 243 5.09 -15.21 -6.99
C LEU A 243 4.41 -16.59 -7.12
N GLY A 244 4.15 -17.24 -5.99
CA GLY A 244 3.48 -18.53 -5.90
C GLY A 244 4.18 -19.63 -6.71
N ALA A 245 3.44 -20.32 -7.57
CA ALA A 245 3.95 -21.42 -8.39
C ALA A 245 4.93 -20.99 -9.49
N TYR A 246 5.03 -19.69 -9.79
CA TYR A 246 5.85 -19.16 -10.87
C TYR A 246 6.73 -17.99 -10.39
N PRO A 247 7.67 -18.25 -9.46
CA PRO A 247 8.59 -17.23 -8.95
C PRO A 247 9.49 -16.70 -10.08
N ILE A 248 10.06 -15.50 -9.88
CA ILE A 248 11.19 -15.00 -10.66
C ILE A 248 12.46 -15.28 -9.85
N PRO A 249 13.27 -16.29 -10.22
CA PRO A 249 14.47 -16.67 -9.49
C PRO A 249 15.48 -15.53 -9.28
N ASN A 250 15.99 -15.42 -8.05
CA ASN A 250 17.15 -14.59 -7.73
C ASN A 250 18.19 -15.29 -6.85
N SER A 251 18.01 -16.59 -6.56
CA SER A 251 18.91 -17.36 -5.69
C SER A 251 20.12 -17.91 -6.44
N SER A 252 20.06 -17.99 -7.76
CA SER A 252 21.15 -18.49 -8.59
C SER A 252 21.22 -17.73 -9.89
N SER A 253 22.41 -17.76 -10.49
CA SER A 253 22.67 -17.06 -11.72
C SER A 253 21.74 -17.60 -12.82
N PRO A 254 20.98 -16.74 -13.55
CA PRO A 254 21.34 -15.37 -13.88
C PRO A 254 20.82 -14.25 -12.97
N TYR A 255 20.28 -14.54 -11.78
CA TYR A 255 19.79 -13.51 -10.85
C TYR A 255 18.73 -12.60 -11.53
N GLN A 256 17.60 -13.19 -11.89
CA GLN A 256 16.65 -12.57 -12.81
C GLN A 256 15.98 -11.31 -12.23
N VAL A 257 15.77 -11.27 -10.91
CA VAL A 257 15.28 -10.06 -10.23
C VAL A 257 16.32 -8.95 -10.29
N ASP A 258 17.60 -9.25 -10.05
CA ASP A 258 18.68 -8.25 -10.13
C ASP A 258 18.82 -7.67 -11.54
N ARG A 259 18.68 -8.52 -12.57
CA ARG A 259 18.67 -8.05 -13.98
C ARG A 259 17.49 -7.13 -14.27
N LEU A 260 16.30 -7.46 -13.76
CA LEU A 260 15.11 -6.64 -13.90
C LEU A 260 15.27 -5.29 -13.19
N VAL A 261 15.60 -5.32 -11.90
CA VAL A 261 15.72 -4.13 -11.05
C VAL A 261 16.83 -3.22 -11.55
N GLY A 262 18.00 -3.78 -11.89
CA GLY A 262 19.07 -2.94 -12.39
C GLY A 262 18.77 -2.38 -13.79
N TRP A 263 18.18 -3.15 -14.71
CA TRP A 263 17.89 -2.64 -16.06
C TRP A 263 16.98 -1.41 -15.99
N ARG A 264 15.98 -1.48 -15.12
CA ARG A 264 15.02 -0.42 -14.86
C ARG A 264 15.63 0.78 -14.16
N ASN A 265 16.52 0.55 -13.21
CA ASN A 265 17.13 1.60 -12.38
C ASN A 265 18.61 1.81 -12.74
N PHE A 266 18.96 1.72 -14.03
CA PHE A 266 20.35 1.70 -14.48
C PHE A 266 21.15 2.92 -14.03
N ALA A 267 20.61 4.13 -14.20
CA ALA A 267 21.33 5.34 -13.80
C ALA A 267 21.36 5.51 -12.28
N THR A 268 20.28 5.11 -11.62
CA THR A 268 20.14 5.17 -10.17
C THR A 268 21.13 4.26 -9.45
N THR A 269 21.29 3.02 -9.90
CA THR A 269 22.16 2.04 -9.23
C THR A 269 23.62 2.16 -9.60
N ARG A 270 23.95 3.01 -10.59
CA ARG A 270 25.31 3.32 -11.06
C ARG A 270 26.18 2.06 -11.27
N PRO A 271 25.70 1.09 -12.07
CA PRO A 271 26.41 -0.15 -12.32
C PRO A 271 27.73 0.13 -13.05
N SER A 272 28.74 -0.68 -12.77
CA SER A 272 30.07 -0.55 -13.37
C SER A 272 30.17 -1.10 -14.80
N ASN A 273 29.13 -1.81 -15.25
CA ASN A 273 29.09 -2.57 -16.50
C ASN A 273 27.70 -2.48 -17.17
N ASN A 274 27.62 -2.91 -18.44
CA ASN A 274 26.51 -2.56 -19.34
C ASN A 274 25.48 -3.70 -19.51
N PHE A 275 24.25 -3.34 -19.91
CA PHE A 275 23.16 -4.27 -20.26
C PHE A 275 22.90 -4.28 -21.79
N PRO A 276 22.58 -5.42 -22.45
CA PRO A 276 22.47 -6.78 -21.92
C PRO A 276 23.84 -7.45 -21.71
N ASP A 277 23.86 -8.54 -20.93
CA ASP A 277 25.08 -9.34 -20.66
C ASP A 277 25.63 -9.95 -21.96
N THR A 278 26.68 -9.36 -22.56
CA THR A 278 27.32 -9.92 -23.76
C THR A 278 28.58 -10.72 -23.40
N GLY A 279 28.47 -12.06 -23.36
CA GLY A 279 29.58 -13.02 -23.46
C GLY A 279 30.35 -13.39 -22.16
N PRO A 280 31.09 -14.52 -22.14
CA PRO A 280 31.85 -15.03 -20.98
C PRO A 280 33.02 -14.10 -20.56
N PRO A 281 33.42 -14.01 -19.27
CA PRO A 281 33.52 -15.11 -18.27
C PRO A 281 32.31 -15.29 -17.33
N ALA A 282 32.44 -16.29 -16.44
CA ALA A 282 31.42 -16.96 -15.62
C ALA A 282 30.74 -16.12 -14.49
N ASN A 283 30.97 -14.81 -14.44
CA ASN A 283 30.36 -13.87 -13.50
C ASN A 283 29.58 -12.81 -14.30
N LYS A 284 28.29 -13.09 -14.44
CA LYS A 284 27.28 -12.43 -15.27
C LYS A 284 27.22 -10.92 -15.02
N ALA A 285 27.72 -10.14 -15.98
CA ALA A 285 28.14 -8.75 -15.84
C ALA A 285 27.16 -7.86 -15.06
N PHE A 286 25.90 -7.78 -15.46
CA PHE A 286 25.02 -6.73 -14.95
C PHE A 286 24.44 -7.01 -13.55
N ALA A 287 23.95 -8.22 -13.29
CA ALA A 287 23.41 -8.58 -11.97
C ALA A 287 24.50 -8.65 -10.89
N TYR A 288 25.76 -8.88 -11.29
CA TYR A 288 26.89 -8.98 -10.37
C TYR A 288 27.13 -7.71 -9.54
N ASN A 289 26.72 -6.53 -10.02
CA ASN A 289 26.81 -5.28 -9.24
C ASN A 289 26.08 -5.40 -7.89
N PHE A 290 24.96 -6.11 -7.84
CA PHE A 290 24.18 -6.31 -6.61
C PHE A 290 24.65 -7.49 -5.76
N GLN A 291 25.41 -8.42 -6.36
CA GLN A 291 25.90 -9.63 -5.69
C GLN A 291 27.19 -9.39 -4.92
N THR A 292 27.99 -8.39 -5.34
CA THR A 292 29.34 -8.17 -4.80
C THR A 292 29.57 -6.82 -4.15
N ASP A 293 28.64 -5.89 -4.33
CA ASP A 293 28.69 -4.58 -3.72
C ASP A 293 27.30 -4.22 -3.15
N ILE A 294 27.28 -3.66 -1.94
CA ILE A 294 26.07 -3.15 -1.30
C ILE A 294 25.73 -1.73 -1.76
N ALA A 295 26.67 -0.99 -2.37
CA ALA A 295 26.46 0.38 -2.79
C ALA A 295 25.34 0.54 -3.84
N PRO A 296 25.24 -0.30 -4.90
CA PRO A 296 24.13 -0.25 -5.85
C PRO A 296 22.77 -0.51 -5.19
N ALA A 297 22.71 -1.47 -4.26
CA ALA A 297 21.49 -1.77 -3.50
C ALA A 297 21.10 -0.63 -2.55
N THR A 298 22.07 0.01 -1.92
CA THR A 298 21.88 1.18 -1.07
C THR A 298 21.40 2.39 -1.87
N ALA A 299 21.95 2.61 -3.08
CA ALA A 299 21.49 3.66 -3.98
C ALA A 299 20.05 3.42 -4.45
N PHE A 300 19.70 2.19 -4.78
CA PHE A 300 18.32 1.79 -5.07
C PHE A 300 17.40 2.07 -3.87
N TYR A 301 17.77 1.63 -2.67
CA TYR A 301 16.99 1.86 -1.45
C TYR A 301 16.76 3.36 -1.22
N ASN A 302 17.81 4.18 -1.30
CA ASN A 302 17.73 5.63 -1.15
C ASN A 302 16.83 6.28 -2.19
N TYR A 303 16.85 5.81 -3.44
CA TYR A 303 15.94 6.27 -4.48
C TYR A 303 14.47 5.95 -4.13
N VAL A 304 14.19 4.72 -3.69
CA VAL A 304 12.82 4.29 -3.36
C VAL A 304 12.25 5.10 -2.20
N ILE A 305 13.01 5.31 -1.12
CA ILE A 305 12.50 6.02 0.06
C ILE A 305 12.36 7.54 -0.15
N ASN A 306 13.09 8.11 -1.11
CA ASN A 306 13.06 9.54 -1.43
C ASN A 306 12.25 9.82 -2.72
N ASN A 307 11.54 8.84 -3.28
CA ASN A 307 10.77 9.03 -4.48
C ASN A 307 9.55 9.92 -4.20
N THR A 308 9.51 11.11 -4.81
CA THR A 308 8.42 12.08 -4.66
C THR A 308 7.39 12.03 -5.79
N ASN A 309 7.73 11.38 -6.91
CA ASN A 309 6.89 11.33 -8.11
C ASN A 309 6.00 10.07 -8.17
N GLY A 310 5.94 9.27 -7.10
CA GLY A 310 5.14 8.05 -7.03
C GLY A 310 5.49 7.02 -8.11
N PHE A 311 6.74 7.00 -8.57
CA PHE A 311 7.20 6.16 -9.69
C PHE A 311 6.46 6.35 -11.02
N LEU A 312 5.80 7.51 -11.23
CA LEU A 312 5.05 7.81 -12.45
C LEU A 312 5.95 8.01 -13.69
N SER A 313 7.23 8.28 -13.49
CA SER A 313 8.22 8.43 -14.56
C SER A 313 9.61 7.99 -14.08
N PRO A 314 10.45 7.41 -14.96
CA PRO A 314 11.85 7.11 -14.65
C PRO A 314 12.66 8.40 -14.43
N SER A 315 13.78 8.29 -13.71
CA SER A 315 14.71 9.40 -13.51
C SER A 315 15.37 9.83 -14.82
N GLY A 316 15.47 11.14 -15.05
CA GLY A 316 16.23 11.72 -16.17
C GLY A 316 17.73 11.77 -15.95
N ALA A 317 18.22 11.33 -14.79
CA ALA A 317 19.66 11.26 -14.51
C ALA A 317 20.34 10.27 -15.47
N MET A 318 21.55 10.60 -15.89
CA MET A 318 22.34 9.76 -16.79
C MET A 318 23.55 9.17 -16.08
N TRP A 319 23.82 7.90 -16.37
CA TRP A 319 25.03 7.18 -16.00
C TRP A 319 25.55 6.42 -17.22
N LEU A 320 26.83 6.57 -17.56
CA LEU A 320 27.43 5.93 -18.74
C LEU A 320 26.60 6.10 -20.04
N GLY A 321 25.97 7.27 -20.20
CA GLY A 321 25.15 7.61 -21.38
C GLY A 321 23.76 6.96 -21.40
N ARG A 322 23.28 6.37 -20.30
CA ARG A 322 21.95 5.76 -20.17
C ARG A 322 21.18 6.31 -18.97
N THR A 323 19.86 6.37 -19.09
CA THR A 323 18.92 6.72 -18.02
C THR A 323 18.32 5.47 -17.39
N ASP A 324 17.53 5.68 -16.35
CA ASP A 324 16.55 4.69 -15.90
C ASP A 324 15.52 4.41 -17.02
N GLN A 325 14.93 3.22 -17.01
CA GLN A 325 14.10 2.66 -18.09
C GLN A 325 12.76 2.18 -17.52
N SER A 326 11.74 2.09 -18.38
CA SER A 326 10.41 1.56 -18.03
C SER A 326 9.79 0.86 -19.23
N PHE A 327 9.01 -0.20 -18.99
CA PHE A 327 8.15 -0.84 -19.97
C PHE A 327 6.91 0.02 -20.21
N ILE A 328 6.71 0.44 -21.45
CA ILE A 328 5.51 1.19 -21.86
C ILE A 328 4.42 0.21 -22.29
N GLN A 329 4.82 -0.90 -22.92
CA GLN A 329 3.89 -1.89 -23.46
C GLN A 329 4.24 -3.31 -22.99
N ARG A 330 3.20 -4.15 -22.88
CA ARG A 330 3.35 -5.55 -22.49
C ARG A 330 4.21 -6.37 -23.47
N GLN A 331 4.23 -5.99 -24.75
CA GLN A 331 5.11 -6.60 -25.75
C GLN A 331 6.60 -6.42 -25.40
N GLU A 332 6.98 -5.25 -24.85
CA GLU A 332 8.35 -5.00 -24.40
C GLU A 332 8.71 -5.87 -23.20
N LEU A 333 7.77 -6.04 -22.26
CA LEU A 333 7.94 -6.96 -21.13
C LEU A 333 8.12 -8.41 -21.59
N ILE A 334 7.35 -8.86 -22.58
CA ILE A 334 7.48 -10.20 -23.17
C ILE A 334 8.84 -10.35 -23.86
N ALA A 335 9.28 -9.34 -24.60
CA ALA A 335 10.60 -9.34 -25.24
C ALA A 335 11.73 -9.39 -24.19
N PHE A 336 11.62 -8.61 -23.11
CA PHE A 336 12.56 -8.63 -21.99
C PHE A 336 12.58 -9.98 -21.28
N ARG A 337 11.42 -10.57 -21.03
CA ARG A 337 11.28 -11.93 -20.48
C ARG A 337 12.00 -12.95 -21.36
N ASN A 338 11.88 -12.86 -22.69
CA ASN A 338 12.57 -13.77 -23.60
C ASN A 338 14.10 -13.62 -23.53
N ALA A 339 14.60 -12.39 -23.34
CA ALA A 339 16.03 -12.12 -23.14
C ALA A 339 16.56 -12.54 -21.76
N THR A 340 15.72 -12.48 -20.72
CA THR A 340 16.11 -12.78 -19.32
C THR A 340 15.74 -14.18 -18.84
N GLN A 341 14.90 -14.87 -19.61
CA GLN A 341 14.52 -16.28 -19.50
C GLN A 341 13.84 -16.66 -18.17
N PHE A 342 13.12 -15.74 -17.51
CA PHE A 342 12.27 -16.14 -16.38
C PHE A 342 11.00 -16.85 -16.89
N SER A 343 10.29 -17.55 -15.99
CA SER A 343 9.11 -18.33 -16.36
C SER A 343 8.09 -17.49 -17.14
N PRO A 344 7.56 -17.97 -18.30
CA PRO A 344 6.56 -17.21 -19.04
C PRO A 344 5.27 -17.09 -18.22
N ASN A 345 5.00 -18.07 -17.34
CA ASN A 345 3.84 -18.05 -16.47
C ASN A 345 3.95 -17.03 -15.34
N ALA A 346 5.13 -16.45 -15.08
CA ALA A 346 5.25 -15.31 -14.18
C ALA A 346 4.57 -14.06 -14.74
N LEU A 347 4.45 -13.94 -16.08
CA LEU A 347 3.82 -12.81 -16.76
C LEU A 347 2.35 -12.62 -16.35
N GLN A 348 1.66 -13.67 -15.91
CA GLN A 348 0.29 -13.54 -15.42
C GLN A 348 0.21 -12.73 -14.11
N ASN A 349 1.29 -12.64 -13.33
CA ASN A 349 1.27 -11.98 -12.02
C ASN A 349 1.77 -10.52 -12.08
N ILE A 350 2.17 -10.05 -13.27
CA ILE A 350 2.80 -8.75 -13.47
C ILE A 350 2.16 -7.98 -14.64
N SER A 351 2.07 -6.67 -14.49
CA SER A 351 1.66 -5.72 -15.53
C SER A 351 2.75 -4.68 -15.79
N THR A 352 2.61 -3.89 -16.85
CA THR A 352 3.48 -2.73 -17.13
C THR A 352 2.87 -1.41 -16.65
N PHE A 353 1.74 -1.50 -15.94
CA PHE A 353 0.96 -0.34 -15.52
C PHE A 353 0.05 -0.73 -14.37
N SER A 354 0.28 -0.16 -13.20
CA SER A 354 -0.70 -0.13 -12.13
C SER A 354 -0.93 1.33 -11.71
N ARG A 355 -2.14 1.84 -11.95
CA ARG A 355 -2.58 3.10 -11.36
C ARG A 355 -3.33 2.81 -10.07
N GLU A 356 -2.58 2.65 -8.99
CA GLU A 356 -3.16 2.80 -7.66
C GLU A 356 -3.19 4.29 -7.32
N THR A 357 -4.38 4.89 -7.35
CA THR A 357 -4.56 6.15 -6.64
C THR A 357 -4.42 5.80 -5.15
N ASN A 358 -3.45 6.41 -4.46
CA ASN A 358 -3.25 6.20 -3.01
C ASN A 358 -4.34 6.89 -2.18
N ALA A 359 -5.60 6.80 -2.63
CA ALA A 359 -6.78 7.28 -1.95
C ALA A 359 -7.35 6.14 -1.07
N PRO A 360 -7.75 6.44 0.17
CA PRO A 360 -8.42 5.46 1.00
C PRO A 360 -9.86 5.21 0.51
N SER A 361 -10.21 3.94 0.32
CA SER A 361 -11.56 3.49 0.00
C SER A 361 -12.27 2.88 1.22
N PHE A 362 -11.96 3.38 2.42
CA PHE A 362 -12.48 2.82 3.67
C PHE A 362 -13.97 3.14 3.85
N SER A 363 -14.74 2.10 4.17
CA SER A 363 -16.09 2.20 4.72
C SER A 363 -16.25 1.06 5.73
N PRO A 364 -16.81 1.31 6.92
CA PRO A 364 -17.03 0.23 7.88
C PRO A 364 -18.09 -0.75 7.37
N SER A 365 -17.88 -2.04 7.64
CA SER A 365 -18.91 -3.07 7.53
C SER A 365 -19.56 -3.30 8.89
N THR A 366 -20.77 -3.85 8.89
CA THR A 366 -21.47 -4.25 10.12
C THR A 366 -20.98 -5.63 10.54
N PRO A 367 -20.28 -5.78 11.69
CA PRO A 367 -19.80 -7.08 12.16
C PRO A 367 -20.95 -8.04 12.45
N ALA A 368 -20.74 -9.33 12.21
CA ALA A 368 -21.73 -10.37 12.52
C ALA A 368 -22.07 -10.34 14.02
N GLY A 369 -23.36 -10.32 14.34
CA GLY A 369 -23.86 -10.25 15.72
C GLY A 369 -23.88 -8.85 16.34
N SER A 370 -23.47 -7.80 15.60
CA SER A 370 -23.64 -6.42 16.09
C SER A 370 -25.10 -5.98 16.00
N THR A 371 -25.58 -5.28 17.03
CA THR A 371 -26.88 -4.59 17.03
C THR A 371 -26.80 -3.21 16.36
N ILE A 372 -25.60 -2.72 16.07
CA ILE A 372 -25.35 -1.42 15.45
C ILE A 372 -25.06 -1.64 13.97
N ASP A 373 -25.87 -1.06 13.09
CA ASP A 373 -25.64 -1.12 11.64
C ASP A 373 -24.63 -0.04 11.19
N TYR A 374 -23.34 -0.33 11.37
CA TYR A 374 -22.27 0.59 10.97
C TYR A 374 -22.26 0.89 9.47
N ALA A 375 -22.63 -0.08 8.63
CA ALA A 375 -22.68 0.11 7.18
C ALA A 375 -23.74 1.16 6.78
N ALA A 376 -24.91 1.16 7.43
CA ALA A 376 -25.92 2.19 7.24
C ALA A 376 -25.47 3.54 7.84
N LEU A 377 -24.98 3.53 9.09
CA LEU A 377 -24.55 4.74 9.78
C LEU A 377 -23.43 5.48 9.07
N ALA A 378 -22.51 4.78 8.39
CA ALA A 378 -21.40 5.36 7.65
C ALA A 378 -21.80 6.37 6.57
N ARG A 379 -23.04 6.31 6.09
CA ARG A 379 -23.60 7.21 5.06
C ARG A 379 -24.25 8.47 5.64
N THR A 380 -24.49 8.51 6.95
CA THR A 380 -25.04 9.70 7.62
C THR A 380 -24.01 10.82 7.67
N SER A 381 -24.45 12.07 7.74
CA SER A 381 -23.54 13.24 7.77
C SER A 381 -22.70 13.31 9.05
N THR A 382 -23.17 12.77 10.18
CA THR A 382 -22.51 12.88 11.49
C THR A 382 -21.88 11.57 11.98
N ALA A 383 -21.66 10.61 11.09
CA ALA A 383 -21.07 9.31 11.44
C ALA A 383 -19.66 9.47 12.04
N ILE A 384 -19.39 8.82 13.18
CA ILE A 384 -18.05 8.71 13.78
C ILE A 384 -17.13 7.88 12.88
N ASN A 385 -17.66 6.78 12.32
CA ASN A 385 -16.97 5.93 11.34
C ASN A 385 -17.63 6.12 9.97
N PRO A 386 -17.25 7.14 9.20
CA PRO A 386 -17.85 7.43 7.91
C PRO A 386 -17.25 6.59 6.79
N ASN A 387 -17.97 6.52 5.66
CA ASN A 387 -17.37 6.16 4.38
C ASN A 387 -16.50 7.34 3.89
N PHE A 388 -15.21 7.11 3.70
CA PHE A 388 -14.25 8.17 3.35
C PHE A 388 -14.53 8.79 1.98
N LEU A 389 -15.12 8.03 1.05
CA LEU A 389 -15.51 8.54 -0.27
C LEU A 389 -16.68 9.52 -0.21
N LEU A 390 -17.55 9.40 0.80
CA LEU A 390 -18.72 10.27 0.98
C LEU A 390 -18.41 11.52 1.81
N ARG A 391 -17.27 11.56 2.50
CA ARG A 391 -16.83 12.74 3.24
C ARG A 391 -16.14 13.69 2.28
N ARG A 392 -16.75 14.84 2.03
CA ARG A 392 -16.29 15.83 1.07
C ARG A 392 -15.76 17.10 1.75
N VAL A 393 -14.91 17.82 1.02
CA VAL A 393 -14.50 19.17 1.36
C VAL A 393 -15.72 20.10 1.26
N THR A 394 -16.04 20.81 2.33
CA THR A 394 -17.15 21.79 2.38
C THR A 394 -16.68 23.23 2.24
N THR A 395 -15.44 23.52 2.62
CA THR A 395 -14.79 24.83 2.50
C THR A 395 -13.40 24.63 1.90
N SER A 396 -13.00 25.48 0.96
CA SER A 396 -11.68 25.40 0.34
C SER A 396 -10.55 25.68 1.33
N PHE A 397 -9.47 24.91 1.29
CA PHE A 397 -8.29 25.09 2.13
C PHE A 397 -7.03 24.57 1.42
N THR A 398 -5.84 24.91 1.91
CA THR A 398 -4.58 24.36 1.36
C THR A 398 -4.24 23.05 2.05
N ARG A 399 -4.00 21.98 1.28
CA ARG A 399 -3.54 20.68 1.78
C ARG A 399 -2.09 20.72 2.23
N PHE A 400 -1.65 19.67 2.91
CA PHE A 400 -0.26 19.55 3.34
C PHE A 400 0.71 19.53 2.16
N ASP A 401 0.33 18.92 1.04
CA ASP A 401 1.13 18.87 -0.21
C ASP A 401 1.16 20.21 -0.99
N GLY A 402 0.52 21.27 -0.46
CA GLY A 402 0.42 22.58 -1.10
C GLY A 402 -0.71 22.69 -2.13
N THR A 403 -1.41 21.61 -2.46
CA THR A 403 -2.54 21.66 -3.38
C THR A 403 -3.77 22.31 -2.74
N THR A 404 -4.64 22.90 -3.56
CA THR A 404 -5.90 23.47 -3.06
C THR A 404 -6.97 22.38 -2.94
N ALA A 405 -7.63 22.33 -1.78
CA ALA A 405 -8.81 21.53 -1.55
C ALA A 405 -10.04 22.19 -2.16
N VAL A 406 -10.60 21.56 -3.19
CA VAL A 406 -11.78 22.04 -3.91
C VAL A 406 -13.04 21.47 -3.27
N VAL A 407 -14.04 22.32 -3.07
CA VAL A 407 -15.35 21.92 -2.54
C VAL A 407 -15.94 20.79 -3.39
N GLY A 408 -16.42 19.74 -2.72
CA GLY A 408 -17.00 18.54 -3.37
C GLY A 408 -16.03 17.39 -3.59
N GLU A 409 -14.71 17.62 -3.60
CA GLU A 409 -13.76 16.50 -3.67
C GLU A 409 -13.66 15.75 -2.31
N PRO A 410 -13.16 14.49 -2.27
CA PRO A 410 -13.01 13.75 -1.02
C PRO A 410 -12.15 14.50 0.00
N LEU A 411 -12.59 14.53 1.26
CA LEU A 411 -11.86 15.14 2.37
C LEU A 411 -10.52 14.43 2.59
N VAL A 412 -10.55 13.09 2.60
CA VAL A 412 -9.36 12.24 2.72
C VAL A 412 -8.92 11.81 1.32
N LYS A 413 -8.12 12.64 0.67
CA LYS A 413 -7.66 12.42 -0.71
C LYS A 413 -6.53 11.40 -0.81
N THR A 414 -5.64 11.37 0.18
CA THR A 414 -4.49 10.47 0.25
C THR A 414 -4.44 9.78 1.62
N ARG A 415 -3.86 8.58 1.67
CA ARG A 415 -3.61 7.87 2.93
C ARG A 415 -2.60 8.66 3.78
N PHE A 416 -2.75 8.60 5.10
CA PHE A 416 -1.79 9.23 6.02
C PHE A 416 -0.39 8.60 5.86
N PRO A 417 0.67 9.39 5.55
CA PRO A 417 2.00 8.84 5.37
C PRO A 417 2.62 8.43 6.71
N LEU A 418 2.83 7.13 6.93
CA LEU A 418 3.42 6.60 8.17
C LEU A 418 4.88 7.01 8.37
N SER A 419 5.58 7.48 7.33
CA SER A 419 6.90 8.09 7.50
C SER A 419 6.88 9.28 8.45
N ARG A 420 5.72 9.96 8.59
CA ARG A 420 5.56 11.10 9.51
C ARG A 420 5.62 10.70 10.99
N LEU A 421 5.50 9.42 11.33
CA LEU A 421 5.66 8.96 12.71
C LEU A 421 7.04 9.31 13.26
N ALA A 422 8.08 9.33 12.40
CA ALA A 422 9.43 9.75 12.74
C ALA A 422 9.55 11.22 13.21
N TRP A 423 8.50 12.03 13.04
CA TRP A 423 8.48 13.41 13.53
C TRP A 423 8.23 13.52 15.03
N ILE A 424 7.62 12.49 15.61
CA ILE A 424 7.29 12.42 17.03
C ILE A 424 8.44 11.71 17.74
N THR A 425 9.09 12.38 18.68
CA THR A 425 10.14 11.79 19.51
C THR A 425 9.90 12.11 20.98
N TYR A 426 10.49 11.34 21.90
CA TYR A 426 10.38 11.64 23.34
C TYR A 426 11.04 12.95 23.77
N LYS A 427 11.88 13.57 22.92
CA LYS A 427 12.52 14.87 23.13
C LYS A 427 11.83 16.01 22.36
N GLY A 428 10.65 15.76 21.78
CA GLY A 428 9.89 16.74 21.01
C GLY A 428 10.02 16.58 19.50
N PRO A 429 9.70 17.63 18.71
CA PRO A 429 9.68 17.53 17.25
C PRO A 429 11.06 17.19 16.70
N SER A 430 11.12 16.22 15.78
CA SER A 430 12.37 15.70 15.23
C SER A 430 13.26 16.79 14.60
N ALA A 431 12.65 17.80 13.96
CA ALA A 431 13.36 18.91 13.33
C ALA A 431 14.02 19.88 14.34
N SER A 432 13.62 19.82 15.61
CA SER A 432 14.16 20.66 16.69
C SER A 432 15.34 19.99 17.42
N LEU A 433 15.70 18.77 17.04
CA LEU A 433 16.84 18.05 17.60
C LEU A 433 18.14 18.45 16.89
N ALA A 434 19.24 18.50 17.64
CA ALA A 434 20.56 18.65 17.05
C ALA A 434 20.89 17.43 16.18
N ILE A 435 21.63 17.62 15.09
CA ILE A 435 22.09 16.52 14.22
C ILE A 435 22.97 15.50 14.95
N THR A 436 23.57 15.90 16.06
CA THR A 436 24.36 15.05 16.96
C THR A 436 23.54 14.41 18.07
N ASP A 437 22.23 14.69 18.17
CA ASP A 437 21.38 14.06 19.18
C ASP A 437 21.26 12.55 18.89
N PRO A 438 21.41 11.67 19.90
CA PRO A 438 21.27 10.23 19.71
C PRO A 438 19.98 9.80 19.01
N VAL A 439 18.87 10.52 19.23
CA VAL A 439 17.58 10.23 18.58
C VAL A 439 17.64 10.53 17.09
N TYR A 440 18.27 11.66 16.71
CA TYR A 440 18.48 12.03 15.31
C TYR A 440 19.33 10.96 14.60
N VAL A 441 20.43 10.53 15.23
CA VAL A 441 21.31 9.49 14.69
C VAL A 441 20.58 8.14 14.58
N ALA A 442 19.77 7.78 15.57
CA ALA A 442 18.98 6.55 15.54
C ALA A 442 17.96 6.54 14.39
N LEU A 443 17.30 7.65 14.10
CA LEU A 443 16.38 7.79 12.96
C LEU A 443 17.10 7.63 11.62
N ILE A 444 18.30 8.23 11.47
CA ILE A 444 19.13 8.05 10.27
C ILE A 444 19.52 6.58 10.10
N ASN A 445 19.96 5.92 11.18
CA ASN A 445 20.32 4.50 11.16
C ASN A 445 19.12 3.59 10.88
N ALA A 446 17.92 4.00 11.31
CA ALA A 446 16.66 3.34 10.96
C ALA A 446 16.25 3.61 9.51
N GLY A 447 16.97 4.46 8.77
CA GLY A 447 16.77 4.74 7.35
C GLY A 447 15.75 5.85 7.07
N VAL A 448 15.53 6.76 8.01
CA VAL A 448 14.77 8.01 7.79
C VAL A 448 15.72 9.04 7.18
N SER A 449 15.29 9.74 6.11
CA SER A 449 16.16 10.73 5.46
C SER A 449 16.28 12.02 6.28
N PRO A 450 17.41 12.76 6.20
CA PRO A 450 17.56 14.05 6.86
C PRO A 450 16.44 15.05 6.52
N ALA A 451 15.99 15.05 5.25
CA ALA A 451 14.87 15.89 4.80
C ALA A 451 13.58 15.53 5.55
N MET A 452 13.27 14.24 5.68
CA MET A 452 12.09 13.79 6.43
C MET A 452 12.16 14.17 7.91
N ILE A 453 13.34 14.12 8.52
CA ILE A 453 13.54 14.55 9.92
C ILE A 453 13.32 16.06 10.06
N GLN A 454 13.83 16.85 9.12
CA GLN A 454 13.70 18.31 9.10
C GLN A 454 12.27 18.78 8.82
N ASP A 455 11.47 18.00 8.10
CA ASP A 455 10.05 18.29 7.89
C ASP A 455 9.22 18.14 9.19
N GLY A 456 9.73 17.45 10.20
CA GLY A 456 9.09 17.28 11.52
C GLY A 456 9.14 18.53 12.41
N THR A 457 8.77 19.68 11.87
CA THR A 457 8.68 20.96 12.59
C THR A 457 7.52 20.97 13.58
N PRO A 458 7.55 21.78 14.65
CA PRO A 458 6.42 21.93 15.57
C PRO A 458 5.08 22.22 14.86
N THR A 459 5.11 23.04 13.81
CA THR A 459 3.93 23.38 12.99
C THR A 459 3.41 22.17 12.22
N ASN A 460 4.28 21.39 11.59
CA ASN A 460 3.88 20.22 10.81
C ASN A 460 3.37 19.09 11.71
N VAL A 461 4.02 18.89 12.87
CA VAL A 461 3.55 17.94 13.90
C VAL A 461 2.16 18.33 14.38
N LYS A 462 1.94 19.60 14.73
CA LYS A 462 0.63 20.09 15.14
C LYS A 462 -0.43 19.92 14.04
N ARG A 463 -0.07 20.22 12.79
CA ARG A 463 -0.99 20.09 11.65
C ARG A 463 -1.37 18.64 11.34
N CYS A 464 -0.43 17.70 11.45
CA CYS A 464 -0.65 16.30 11.05
C CYS A 464 -1.09 15.38 12.18
N PHE A 465 -0.76 15.70 13.43
CA PHE A 465 -1.06 14.87 14.60
C PHE A 465 -1.90 15.59 15.66
N GLY A 466 -2.13 16.91 15.53
CA GLY A 466 -2.78 17.70 16.58
C GLY A 466 -1.97 17.81 17.87
N LEU A 467 -0.68 17.44 17.84
CA LEU A 467 0.20 17.38 19.01
C LEU A 467 1.05 18.65 19.13
N ILE A 468 1.24 19.11 20.37
CA ILE A 468 2.26 20.08 20.76
C ILE A 468 3.16 19.47 21.83
N PHE A 469 4.44 19.81 21.84
CA PHE A 469 5.34 19.32 22.88
C PHE A 469 5.17 20.17 24.14
N GLY A 470 5.03 19.54 25.31
CA GLY A 470 4.69 20.20 26.57
C GLY A 470 5.80 21.06 27.19
N GLY A 471 7.02 21.00 26.65
CA GLY A 471 8.17 21.77 27.14
C GLY A 471 9.16 22.14 26.05
N ALA A 472 10.40 22.46 26.44
CA ALA A 472 11.46 22.78 25.49
C ALA A 472 11.95 21.53 24.75
N SER A 473 12.14 21.63 23.43
CA SER A 473 12.73 20.54 22.64
C SER A 473 14.10 20.14 23.20
N GLY A 474 14.39 18.84 23.18
CA GLY A 474 15.58 18.26 23.82
C GLY A 474 15.37 17.80 25.26
N ASP A 475 14.31 18.24 25.94
CA ASP A 475 14.00 17.83 27.32
C ASP A 475 13.07 16.60 27.35
N PRO A 476 13.57 15.42 27.76
CA PRO A 476 12.80 14.19 27.79
C PRO A 476 11.76 14.13 28.92
N LEU A 477 11.68 15.13 29.81
CA LEU A 477 10.74 15.11 30.93
C LEU A 477 9.32 15.44 30.50
N ASN A 478 9.15 16.16 29.39
CA ASN A 478 7.86 16.68 28.96
C ASN A 478 7.12 15.69 28.03
N PRO A 479 5.80 15.53 28.19
CA PRO A 479 4.98 14.74 27.28
C PRO A 479 4.52 15.58 26.07
N TRP A 480 4.01 14.90 25.06
CA TRP A 480 3.17 15.52 24.04
C TRP A 480 1.79 15.85 24.60
N VAL A 481 1.13 16.88 24.06
CA VAL A 481 -0.22 17.28 24.43
C VAL A 481 -1.08 17.30 23.17
N TYR A 482 -2.19 16.56 23.18
CA TYR A 482 -3.16 16.57 22.08
C TYR A 482 -4.10 17.77 22.21
N THR A 483 -4.10 18.63 21.19
CA THR A 483 -4.80 19.93 21.17
C THR A 483 -5.78 20.09 20.02
N ASN A 484 -5.87 19.09 19.13
CA ASN A 484 -6.34 19.25 17.74
C ASN A 484 -5.46 20.24 16.94
N PRO A 485 -5.42 20.18 15.60
CA PRO A 485 -4.59 21.07 14.78
C PRO A 485 -4.87 22.57 14.98
N THR A 486 -6.09 22.94 15.32
CA THR A 486 -6.53 24.33 15.52
C THR A 486 -6.56 24.78 16.97
N GLY A 487 -6.48 23.86 17.94
CA GLY A 487 -6.54 24.21 19.36
C GLY A 487 -5.20 24.63 19.93
N ALA A 488 -5.21 25.24 21.12
CA ALA A 488 -4.02 25.73 21.81
C ALA A 488 -3.78 25.04 23.17
N SER A 489 -4.68 24.16 23.59
CA SER A 489 -4.65 23.51 24.91
C SER A 489 -5.20 22.11 24.80
N ALA A 490 -4.94 21.28 25.82
CA ALA A 490 -5.37 19.89 25.86
C ALA A 490 -6.87 19.78 25.58
N THR A 491 -7.25 19.06 24.51
CA THR A 491 -8.64 18.88 24.13
C THR A 491 -9.31 17.78 24.96
N ASN A 492 -10.64 17.85 25.05
CA ASN A 492 -11.45 16.83 25.70
C ASN A 492 -11.93 15.72 24.77
N ARG A 493 -11.82 15.90 23.46
CA ARG A 493 -12.24 14.93 22.44
C ARG A 493 -11.47 15.09 21.15
N ILE A 494 -11.48 14.02 20.35
CA ILE A 494 -11.01 13.97 18.96
C ILE A 494 -12.20 14.34 18.04
N MET A 495 -11.98 15.19 17.04
CA MET A 495 -13.05 15.61 16.13
C MET A 495 -13.45 14.50 15.18
N ARG A 496 -14.73 14.47 14.76
CA ARG A 496 -15.20 13.61 13.67
C ARG A 496 -14.90 14.26 12.32
N LEU A 497 -14.87 13.46 11.24
CA LEU A 497 -14.50 13.96 9.92
C LEU A 497 -15.48 15.01 9.36
N ASP A 498 -16.75 15.01 9.78
CA ASP A 498 -17.72 16.07 9.43
C ASP A 498 -17.35 17.42 10.05
N GLU A 499 -16.90 17.40 11.30
CA GLU A 499 -16.45 18.60 12.02
C GLU A 499 -15.12 19.11 11.46
N VAL A 500 -14.24 18.20 11.03
CA VAL A 500 -12.97 18.55 10.37
C VAL A 500 -13.23 19.22 9.02
N ALA A 501 -14.15 18.68 8.22
CA ALA A 501 -14.55 19.31 6.96
C ALA A 501 -15.09 20.73 7.20
N ALA A 502 -15.97 20.90 8.20
CA ALA A 502 -16.51 22.20 8.58
C ALA A 502 -15.42 23.17 9.11
N ALA A 503 -14.38 22.65 9.74
CA ALA A 503 -13.22 23.44 10.17
C ALA A 503 -12.29 23.87 9.01
N GLY A 504 -12.53 23.41 7.78
CA GLY A 504 -11.77 23.82 6.60
C GLY A 504 -10.32 23.38 6.63
N ARG A 505 -10.05 22.12 7.00
CA ARG A 505 -8.70 21.55 7.04
C ARG A 505 -8.66 20.05 6.75
N GLU A 506 -7.46 19.53 6.60
CA GLU A 506 -7.20 18.09 6.58
C GLU A 506 -7.39 17.45 7.97
N PRO A 507 -7.86 16.19 8.02
CA PRO A 507 -7.85 15.39 9.25
C PRO A 507 -6.45 15.09 9.75
N ASP A 508 -6.28 15.10 11.07
CA ASP A 508 -5.06 14.63 11.73
C ASP A 508 -5.03 13.10 11.88
N PHE A 509 -3.89 12.57 12.30
CA PHE A 509 -3.66 11.13 12.52
C PHE A 509 -4.69 10.48 13.46
N PHE A 510 -5.01 11.11 14.59
CA PHE A 510 -5.94 10.57 15.59
C PHE A 510 -7.40 10.69 15.14
N GLU A 511 -7.74 11.73 14.37
CA GLU A 511 -9.05 11.88 13.74
C GLU A 511 -9.30 10.78 12.68
N LEU A 512 -8.27 10.44 11.90
CA LEU A 512 -8.32 9.31 10.97
C LEU A 512 -8.37 7.96 11.71
N LEU A 513 -7.62 7.81 12.80
CA LEU A 513 -7.65 6.62 13.65
C LEU A 513 -9.04 6.40 14.26
N GLN A 514 -9.67 7.46 14.77
CA GLN A 514 -11.05 7.43 15.26
C GLN A 514 -12.03 7.03 14.15
N ALA A 515 -11.86 7.57 12.96
CA ALA A 515 -12.73 7.26 11.83
C ALA A 515 -12.61 5.77 11.40
N GLY A 516 -11.43 5.16 11.57
CA GLY A 516 -11.16 3.76 11.22
C GLY A 516 -11.60 2.72 12.27
N ILE A 517 -11.65 3.06 13.56
CA ILE A 517 -12.00 2.11 14.63
C ILE A 517 -13.47 2.23 15.01
N LEU A 518 -14.23 1.14 14.88
CA LEU A 518 -15.68 1.12 15.10
C LEU A 518 -16.07 1.68 16.47
N ASN A 519 -16.95 2.67 16.48
CA ASN A 519 -17.46 3.29 17.69
C ASN A 519 -18.19 2.26 18.57
N GLY A 520 -17.82 2.16 19.85
CA GLY A 520 -18.34 1.12 20.75
C GLY A 520 -17.52 -0.18 20.77
N SER A 521 -16.46 -0.30 19.96
CA SER A 521 -15.43 -1.33 20.13
C SER A 521 -14.36 -0.95 21.16
N LEU A 522 -14.35 0.33 21.58
CA LEU A 522 -13.47 0.90 22.59
C LEU A 522 -14.31 1.41 23.76
N GLY A 523 -13.69 1.52 24.93
CA GLY A 523 -14.35 1.85 26.19
C GLY A 523 -15.13 0.65 26.73
N GLN A 524 -14.86 0.23 27.96
CA GLN A 524 -15.72 -0.73 28.66
C GLN A 524 -16.95 0.01 29.19
N ASN A 525 -18.13 -0.61 29.01
CA ASN A 525 -19.35 -0.13 29.65
C ASN A 525 -19.37 -0.60 31.11
N SER A 526 -19.57 0.34 32.03
CA SER A 526 -19.73 0.07 33.45
C SER A 526 -20.91 -0.89 33.67
N ALA A 527 -20.75 -1.91 34.50
CA ALA A 527 -21.90 -2.67 34.98
C ALA A 527 -22.82 -1.72 35.77
N PRO A 528 -24.15 -1.74 35.56
CA PRO A 528 -25.06 -0.97 36.41
C PRO A 528 -24.93 -1.41 37.87
N PRO A 529 -25.22 -0.51 38.84
CA PRO A 529 -25.33 -0.89 40.25
C PRO A 529 -26.27 -2.11 40.42
N PRO A 530 -26.02 -3.00 41.40
CA PRO A 530 -26.89 -4.14 41.65
C PRO A 530 -28.36 -3.71 41.75
N GLY A 531 -29.22 -4.24 40.88
CA GLY A 531 -30.65 -3.93 40.84
C GLY A 531 -31.13 -3.08 39.64
N THR A 532 -30.24 -2.67 38.74
CA THR A 532 -30.63 -1.91 37.53
C THR A 532 -30.35 -2.73 36.27
N SER A 533 -31.40 -3.10 35.53
CA SER A 533 -31.28 -3.87 34.28
C SER A 533 -30.85 -2.97 33.12
N GLY A 534 -29.55 -2.94 32.83
CA GLY A 534 -28.98 -2.23 31.69
C GLY A 534 -27.68 -2.85 31.19
N GLY A 535 -27.78 -3.85 30.30
CA GLY A 535 -26.81 -4.16 29.24
C GLY A 535 -25.30 -4.30 29.49
N GLY A 536 -24.82 -4.38 30.74
CA GLY A 536 -23.42 -4.68 31.06
C GLY A 536 -23.16 -6.18 31.22
N VAL A 537 -21.90 -6.62 31.13
CA VAL A 537 -21.50 -8.01 31.39
C VAL A 537 -21.83 -8.35 32.86
N THR A 538 -22.95 -9.04 33.06
CA THR A 538 -23.38 -9.52 34.38
C THR A 538 -22.45 -10.64 34.84
N GLY A 539 -21.59 -10.39 35.84
CA GLY A 539 -20.88 -11.48 36.52
C GLY A 539 -19.45 -11.23 37.00
N GLY A 540 -18.90 -10.02 36.88
CA GLY A 540 -17.59 -9.70 37.44
C GLY A 540 -17.61 -8.38 38.20
N ASN A 541 -16.96 -8.33 39.37
CA ASN A 541 -16.57 -7.06 39.99
C ASN A 541 -15.53 -6.40 39.08
N VAL A 542 -15.97 -5.79 37.99
CA VAL A 542 -15.09 -5.00 37.12
C VAL A 542 -14.85 -3.69 37.87
N TRP A 543 -13.63 -3.50 38.37
CA TRP A 543 -13.17 -2.22 38.87
C TRP A 543 -13.01 -1.28 37.68
N ASP A 544 -14.11 -0.71 37.18
CA ASP A 544 -14.08 0.25 36.08
C ASP A 544 -13.35 1.51 36.57
N THR A 545 -12.05 1.59 36.27
CA THR A 545 -11.32 2.84 36.44
C THR A 545 -11.81 3.78 35.34
N ASN A 546 -12.05 5.06 35.64
CA ASN A 546 -12.51 6.06 34.65
C ASN A 546 -11.71 6.08 33.32
N TYR A 547 -10.47 5.56 33.33
CA TYR A 547 -9.65 5.36 32.15
C TYR A 547 -10.19 4.29 31.18
N MET A 548 -10.74 3.19 31.69
CA MET A 548 -11.20 2.03 30.92
C MET A 548 -12.48 2.29 30.13
N SER A 549 -13.31 3.24 30.58
CA SER A 549 -14.53 3.67 29.88
C SER A 549 -14.28 4.80 28.86
N SER A 550 -13.09 5.40 28.83
CA SER A 550 -12.77 6.53 27.95
C SER A 550 -12.28 6.09 26.57
N THR A 551 -13.10 6.31 25.55
CA THR A 551 -12.75 6.02 24.15
C THR A 551 -11.57 6.87 23.65
N ALA A 552 -11.51 8.15 24.04
CA ALA A 552 -10.40 9.04 23.70
C ALA A 552 -9.08 8.56 24.31
N HIS A 553 -9.11 8.05 25.55
CA HIS A 553 -7.92 7.46 26.17
C HIS A 553 -7.41 6.27 25.35
N HIS A 554 -8.30 5.34 24.99
CA HIS A 554 -7.93 4.16 24.20
C HIS A 554 -7.39 4.54 22.81
N LEU A 555 -8.02 5.51 22.12
CA LEU A 555 -7.57 6.00 20.82
C LEU A 555 -6.17 6.60 20.88
N LEU A 556 -5.91 7.46 21.86
CA LEU A 556 -4.59 8.08 22.05
C LEU A 556 -3.52 7.04 22.44
N SER A 557 -3.87 6.06 23.29
CA SER A 557 -2.95 4.97 23.64
C SER A 557 -2.62 4.06 22.45
N ILE A 558 -3.61 3.75 21.59
CA ILE A 558 -3.36 3.02 20.34
C ILE A 558 -2.45 3.82 19.42
N GLY A 559 -2.72 5.12 19.25
CA GLY A 559 -1.87 5.97 18.41
C GLY A 559 -0.45 6.12 18.96
N ALA A 560 -0.29 6.24 20.28
CA ALA A 560 1.01 6.25 20.94
C ALA A 560 1.75 4.92 20.74
N ALA A 561 1.07 3.77 20.86
CA ALA A 561 1.68 2.48 20.59
C ALA A 561 2.08 2.29 19.12
N ILE A 562 1.35 2.88 18.16
CA ILE A 562 1.75 2.90 16.75
C ILE A 562 3.03 3.71 16.54
N ILE A 563 3.20 4.82 17.28
CA ILE A 563 4.40 5.65 17.24
C ILE A 563 5.59 4.86 17.80
N ASP A 564 5.45 4.24 18.99
CA ASP A 564 6.52 3.46 19.64
C ASP A 564 6.94 2.23 18.82
N GLN A 565 6.02 1.63 18.05
CA GLN A 565 6.39 0.54 17.13
C GLN A 565 7.21 1.02 15.91
N ALA A 566 7.16 2.32 15.61
CA ALA A 566 7.81 2.90 14.44
C ALA A 566 9.10 3.67 14.77
N ASP A 567 9.20 4.24 15.97
CA ASP A 567 10.40 4.92 16.41
C ASP A 567 11.51 3.92 16.79
N PRO A 568 12.79 4.36 16.78
CA PRO A 568 13.92 3.47 17.05
C PRO A 568 14.28 3.39 18.53
N ASP A 569 13.48 3.98 19.43
CA ASP A 569 13.86 4.09 20.83
C ASP A 569 13.17 3.06 21.73
N SER A 570 13.05 3.33 23.01
CA SER A 570 12.48 2.40 24.00
C SER A 570 11.81 3.17 25.12
N ILE A 571 11.41 4.41 24.86
CA ILE A 571 10.79 5.33 25.80
C ILE A 571 9.35 5.53 25.34
N PRO A 572 8.37 4.99 26.07
CA PRO A 572 6.98 5.06 25.64
C PRO A 572 6.52 6.49 25.35
N THR A 573 5.86 6.67 24.20
CA THR A 573 5.27 7.95 23.82
C THR A 573 4.19 8.33 24.83
N ARG A 574 4.30 9.54 25.38
CA ARG A 574 3.36 10.08 26.39
C ARG A 574 2.54 11.19 25.76
N ILE A 575 1.22 11.02 25.74
CA ILE A 575 0.28 11.99 25.17
C ILE A 575 -0.74 12.43 26.22
N GLN A 576 -0.70 13.70 26.59
CA GLN A 576 -1.64 14.33 27.50
C GLN A 576 -2.89 14.84 26.78
N PHE A 577 -4.03 14.68 27.43
CA PHE A 577 -5.34 15.17 26.98
C PHE A 577 -6.24 15.45 28.19
N ASN A 578 -7.39 16.10 28.00
CA ASN A 578 -8.23 16.56 29.11
C ASN A 578 -9.70 16.14 28.93
N PRO A 579 -10.06 14.86 29.15
CA PRO A 579 -11.40 14.36 28.83
C PRO A 579 -12.51 14.95 29.71
N SER A 580 -12.20 15.36 30.95
CA SER A 580 -13.23 15.76 31.92
C SER A 580 -12.76 16.83 32.92
N GLY A 581 -11.94 17.78 32.48
CA GLY A 581 -11.37 18.84 33.34
C GLY A 581 -10.08 18.45 34.09
N THR A 582 -9.73 17.16 34.09
CA THR A 582 -8.47 16.64 34.63
C THR A 582 -7.58 16.14 33.50
N VAL A 583 -6.30 16.54 33.51
CA VAL A 583 -5.31 16.08 32.52
C VAL A 583 -4.97 14.61 32.76
N TRP A 584 -5.16 13.78 31.74
CA TRP A 584 -4.79 12.37 31.71
C TRP A 584 -3.65 12.16 30.72
N THR A 585 -2.87 11.10 30.91
CA THR A 585 -1.78 10.72 30.00
C THR A 585 -2.06 9.35 29.40
N ALA A 586 -2.14 9.29 28.08
CA ALA A 586 -2.07 8.05 27.32
C ALA A 586 -0.60 7.65 27.12
N TYR A 587 -0.30 6.37 27.27
CA TYR A 587 1.04 5.81 27.11
C TYR A 587 1.03 4.85 25.93
N GLY A 588 2.06 4.94 25.09
CA GLY A 588 2.35 3.92 24.10
C GLY A 588 2.93 2.66 24.74
N VAL A 589 3.18 1.67 23.89
CA VAL A 589 3.61 0.34 24.29
C VAL A 589 4.88 -0.03 23.56
N GLU A 590 5.94 -0.20 24.36
CA GLU A 590 7.26 -0.57 23.92
C GLU A 590 7.55 -2.06 24.06
N ASN A 591 8.62 -2.53 23.43
CA ASN A 591 9.14 -3.88 23.65
C ASN A 591 9.88 -4.01 25.00
N LEU A 592 9.20 -3.65 26.09
CA LEU A 592 9.71 -3.68 27.45
C LEU A 592 9.01 -4.77 28.28
N PRO A 593 9.71 -5.38 29.25
CA PRO A 593 9.08 -6.30 30.20
C PRO A 593 8.04 -5.60 31.08
N TYR A 594 6.86 -6.21 31.21
CA TYR A 594 5.80 -5.79 32.12
C TYR A 594 5.96 -6.41 33.50
N ILE A 595 5.47 -5.71 34.52
CA ILE A 595 5.21 -6.31 35.82
C ILE A 595 3.96 -7.18 35.69
N THR A 596 4.12 -8.50 35.68
CA THR A 596 2.98 -9.44 35.63
C THR A 596 2.51 -9.85 37.00
N GLN A 597 3.41 -9.87 37.98
CA GLN A 597 3.08 -10.25 39.34
C GLN A 597 3.93 -9.49 40.34
N THR A 598 3.33 -9.16 41.48
CA THR A 598 4.01 -8.62 42.65
C THR A 598 3.89 -9.61 43.80
N TYR A 599 5.02 -10.07 44.34
CA TYR A 599 5.07 -10.92 45.53
C TYR A 599 5.51 -10.10 46.74
N PRO A 600 4.60 -9.77 47.67
CA PRO A 600 5.00 -9.19 48.94
C PRO A 600 5.62 -10.27 49.83
N ILE A 601 6.88 -10.07 50.24
CA ILE A 601 7.57 -10.91 51.22
C ILE A 601 7.82 -10.06 52.46
N ALA A 602 7.27 -10.47 53.59
CA ALA A 602 7.40 -9.73 54.84
C ALA A 602 8.27 -10.50 55.84
N GLY A 603 9.13 -9.79 56.59
CA GLY A 603 10.02 -10.38 57.58
C GLY A 603 10.83 -9.33 58.34
N ALA A 604 11.86 -9.77 59.06
CA ALA A 604 12.78 -8.85 59.72
C ALA A 604 13.57 -8.04 58.67
N SER A 605 13.63 -6.72 58.86
CA SER A 605 14.41 -5.82 58.01
C SER A 605 15.90 -6.15 58.10
N PHE A 606 16.60 -6.17 56.96
CA PHE A 606 18.05 -6.37 56.93
C PHE A 606 18.79 -5.15 57.51
N ASP A 607 18.21 -3.95 57.34
CA ASP A 607 18.81 -2.70 57.78
C ASP A 607 18.88 -2.55 59.32
N ASN A 608 18.04 -3.27 60.06
CA ASN A 608 17.93 -3.21 61.53
C ASN A 608 17.42 -4.52 62.15
N TYR A 609 18.14 -5.63 61.88
CA TYR A 609 17.84 -6.92 62.48
C TYR A 609 18.12 -6.91 64.00
N PRO A 610 17.21 -7.37 64.90
CA PRO A 610 15.92 -8.02 64.69
C PRO A 610 14.69 -7.15 65.06
N ILE A 611 14.83 -5.83 65.18
CA ILE A 611 13.82 -4.96 65.82
C ILE A 611 12.82 -4.30 64.87
N GLN A 612 13.02 -4.42 63.55
CA GLN A 612 12.13 -3.81 62.56
C GLN A 612 11.57 -4.85 61.59
N TRP A 613 10.29 -4.71 61.26
CA TRP A 613 9.60 -5.52 60.25
C TRP A 613 9.58 -4.76 58.92
N ALA A 614 9.92 -5.42 57.82
CA ALA A 614 9.89 -4.87 56.47
C ALA A 614 9.04 -5.75 55.55
N THR A 615 8.45 -5.13 54.52
CA THR A 615 7.80 -5.82 53.40
C THR A 615 8.54 -5.48 52.12
N TYR A 616 9.10 -6.50 51.47
CA TYR A 616 9.77 -6.39 50.17
C TYR A 616 8.75 -6.73 49.08
N LEU A 617 8.69 -5.91 48.04
CA LEU A 617 7.90 -6.21 46.85
C LEU A 617 8.83 -6.80 45.80
N LEU A 618 8.68 -8.09 45.51
CA LEU A 618 9.36 -8.73 44.40
C LEU A 618 8.48 -8.61 43.15
N PHE A 619 9.07 -8.16 42.05
CA PHE A 619 8.38 -8.02 40.77
C PHE A 619 8.75 -9.20 39.86
N GLN A 620 7.74 -9.91 39.36
CA GLN A 620 7.92 -10.77 38.20
C GLN A 620 7.80 -9.90 36.95
N LEU A 621 8.85 -9.93 36.13
CA LEU A 621 8.86 -9.27 34.84
C LEU A 621 8.61 -10.29 33.74
N TRP A 622 7.74 -9.95 32.80
CA TRP A 622 7.48 -10.76 31.60
C TRP A 622 7.38 -9.84 30.40
N ASN A 623 8.11 -10.19 29.34
CA ASN A 623 8.00 -9.49 28.07
C ASN A 623 7.28 -10.37 27.03
N PRO A 624 5.98 -10.16 26.78
CA PRO A 624 5.24 -10.85 25.72
C PRO A 624 5.62 -10.40 24.31
N HIS A 625 6.38 -9.31 24.17
CA HIS A 625 6.77 -8.71 22.88
C HIS A 625 8.20 -9.06 22.46
N GLN A 626 8.94 -9.80 23.30
CA GLN A 626 10.27 -10.25 22.95
C GLN A 626 10.21 -11.33 21.87
N ASN A 627 10.77 -11.03 20.70
CA ASN A 627 11.35 -12.08 19.86
C ASN A 627 12.57 -12.61 20.64
N ALA A 628 12.60 -13.91 20.97
CA ALA A 628 13.58 -14.51 21.87
C ALA A 628 15.03 -14.16 21.49
N GLY A 629 15.62 -13.16 22.15
CA GLY A 629 17.02 -12.79 22.05
C GLY A 629 17.85 -13.50 23.13
N PRO A 630 19.13 -13.83 22.87
CA PRO A 630 19.93 -14.67 23.76
C PRO A 630 20.47 -13.97 25.02
N LEU A 631 20.17 -12.68 25.25
CA LEU A 631 20.77 -11.89 26.33
C LEU A 631 19.71 -11.24 27.24
N PRO A 632 19.88 -11.27 28.58
CA PRO A 632 19.03 -10.54 29.50
C PRO A 632 19.19 -9.04 29.27
N VAL A 633 18.09 -8.35 28.98
CA VAL A 633 18.09 -6.88 28.86
C VAL A 633 18.03 -6.29 30.28
N PRO A 634 18.93 -5.36 30.66
CA PRO A 634 18.84 -4.68 31.94
C PRO A 634 17.59 -3.79 31.98
N VAL A 635 16.67 -4.05 32.92
CA VAL A 635 15.43 -3.28 33.11
C VAL A 635 15.57 -2.35 34.30
N ARG A 636 15.13 -1.09 34.16
CA ARG A 636 15.02 -0.13 35.26
C ARG A 636 13.56 0.09 35.61
N LEU A 637 13.20 -0.18 36.86
CA LEU A 637 11.86 0.13 37.38
C LEU A 637 11.86 1.56 37.92
N ARG A 638 10.97 2.40 37.37
CA ARG A 638 10.66 3.73 37.89
C ARG A 638 9.28 3.68 38.51
N VAL A 639 9.17 4.14 39.76
CA VAL A 639 7.89 4.30 40.45
C VAL A 639 7.61 5.80 40.53
N ASP A 640 6.64 6.27 39.75
CA ASP A 640 6.11 7.63 39.88
C ASP A 640 4.81 7.57 40.71
N GLY A 641 4.85 8.11 41.93
CA GLY A 641 3.74 8.05 42.90
C GLY A 641 4.16 7.46 44.24
N GLY A 642 3.19 7.23 45.13
CA GLY A 642 3.43 6.61 46.44
C GLY A 642 2.72 5.28 46.59
N ILE A 643 3.30 4.39 47.40
CA ILE A 643 2.72 3.07 47.70
C ILE A 643 1.73 3.23 48.86
N GLY A 644 0.46 2.85 48.62
CA GLY A 644 -0.62 2.84 49.61
C GLY A 644 -0.81 1.47 50.24
N ILE A 645 -0.79 1.36 51.56
CA ILE A 645 -1.24 0.16 52.28
C ILE A 645 -2.64 0.41 52.84
N TYR A 646 -3.60 -0.42 52.43
CA TYR A 646 -5.01 -0.30 52.86
C TYR A 646 -5.35 -1.41 53.86
N ARG A 647 -6.09 -1.06 54.93
CA ARG A 647 -6.72 -2.05 55.82
C ARG A 647 -8.13 -2.33 55.34
N GLY A 648 -8.37 -3.52 54.78
CA GLY A 648 -9.72 -3.99 54.46
C GLY A 648 -9.72 -5.28 53.66
N GLY A 649 -10.18 -6.37 54.27
CA GLY A 649 -10.45 -7.66 53.61
C GLY A 649 -11.78 -8.23 54.08
N ASN A 650 -12.48 -8.93 53.18
CA ASN A 650 -13.74 -9.67 53.39
C ASN A 650 -14.87 -8.90 54.13
N GLY A 651 -15.65 -8.13 53.36
CA GLY A 651 -17.02 -7.76 53.75
C GLY A 651 -17.20 -6.56 54.68
N GLN A 652 -16.14 -5.80 54.97
CA GLN A 652 -16.26 -4.53 55.72
C GLN A 652 -16.48 -3.33 54.80
N ILE A 653 -17.38 -2.44 55.22
CA ILE A 653 -17.74 -1.20 54.52
C ILE A 653 -16.53 -0.26 54.48
N TRP A 654 -16.25 0.25 53.30
CA TRP A 654 -15.20 1.23 53.00
C TRP A 654 -15.43 2.51 53.82
N ASN A 655 -14.68 2.71 54.89
CA ASN A 655 -14.70 3.98 55.61
C ASN A 655 -13.70 4.93 54.95
N THR A 656 -14.22 5.99 54.32
CA THR A 656 -13.51 7.12 53.71
C THR A 656 -12.74 8.00 54.72
N GLY A 657 -12.40 7.47 55.89
CA GLY A 657 -11.70 8.17 56.97
C GLY A 657 -10.18 7.99 56.94
N ASN A 658 -9.49 8.94 56.32
CA ASN A 658 -8.15 9.46 56.67
C ASN A 658 -6.94 8.53 56.85
N SER A 659 -6.97 7.24 56.51
CA SER A 659 -5.82 6.34 56.75
C SER A 659 -5.24 5.72 55.47
N ALA A 660 -5.01 6.52 54.44
CA ALA A 660 -4.14 6.12 53.34
C ALA A 660 -2.68 6.45 53.73
N PHE A 661 -1.86 5.43 53.97
CA PHE A 661 -0.42 5.61 54.16
C PHE A 661 0.24 5.66 52.79
N VAL A 662 0.55 6.86 52.27
CA VAL A 662 1.25 7.06 50.99
C VAL A 662 2.70 7.45 51.29
N ALA A 663 3.64 6.54 51.07
CA ALA A 663 5.06 6.85 51.21
C ALA A 663 5.59 7.47 49.89
N ASN A 664 5.95 8.76 49.93
CA ASN A 664 6.65 9.42 48.84
C ASN A 664 8.16 9.27 49.08
N GLY A 665 8.82 8.39 48.32
CA GLY A 665 10.27 8.19 48.41
C GLY A 665 11.01 9.46 47.98
N THR A 666 11.66 10.14 48.93
CA THR A 666 12.42 11.37 48.65
C THR A 666 13.89 11.10 48.31
N SER A 667 14.37 9.86 48.43
CA SER A 667 15.74 9.45 48.05
C SER A 667 15.82 8.00 47.53
N PRO A 668 16.77 7.66 46.62
CA PRO A 668 16.96 6.30 46.11
C PRO A 668 17.41 5.32 47.20
N GLY A 669 16.84 4.11 47.22
CA GLY A 669 17.28 3.00 48.09
C GLY A 669 16.79 3.04 49.55
N GLN A 670 15.67 3.72 49.85
CA GLN A 670 15.12 3.69 51.21
C GLN A 670 14.19 2.50 51.48
N SER A 671 14.39 1.85 52.63
CA SER A 671 13.34 1.10 53.31
C SER A 671 12.40 2.08 54.03
N VAL A 672 11.09 1.93 53.80
CA VAL A 672 10.08 2.74 54.51
C VAL A 672 9.79 2.07 55.84
N THR A 673 10.37 2.58 56.93
CA THR A 673 10.00 2.16 58.28
C THR A 673 8.78 2.96 58.74
N LEU A 674 7.65 2.29 58.92
CA LEU A 674 6.42 2.89 59.44
C LEU A 674 6.62 3.28 60.92
N LYS A 675 6.91 4.56 61.20
CA LYS A 675 6.85 5.12 62.56
C LYS A 675 5.47 5.71 62.82
N SER A 676 4.96 5.52 64.03
CA SER A 676 3.60 5.89 64.46
C SER A 676 3.29 7.40 64.51
N SER A 677 4.16 8.28 63.98
CA SER A 677 4.03 9.74 64.19
C SER A 677 4.46 10.66 63.02
N ALA A 678 4.64 10.18 61.78
CA ALA A 678 5.05 11.05 60.67
C ALA A 678 3.86 11.68 59.93
N SER A 679 3.97 12.98 59.59
CA SER A 679 3.09 13.73 58.68
C SER A 679 3.77 13.94 57.32
N PHE A 680 2.98 14.00 56.24
CA PHE A 680 3.44 13.88 54.85
C PHE A 680 3.44 15.22 54.09
N SER A 681 4.38 15.38 53.14
CA SER A 681 4.44 16.51 52.19
C SER A 681 3.88 16.17 50.80
N VAL A 682 3.55 17.22 50.04
CA VAL A 682 3.04 17.17 48.65
C VAL A 682 4.05 16.46 47.71
N PRO A 683 3.59 15.62 46.76
CA PRO A 683 4.49 14.93 45.82
C PRO A 683 5.29 15.93 44.96
N ALA A 684 6.58 15.66 44.75
CA ALA A 684 7.45 16.40 43.83
C ALA A 684 8.25 15.43 42.93
N PRO A 685 8.54 15.79 41.66
CA PRO A 685 9.37 14.97 40.76
C PRO A 685 10.80 14.80 41.29
N LEU A 686 11.40 13.63 41.07
CA LEU A 686 12.82 13.39 41.35
C LEU A 686 13.69 14.17 40.32
N SER A 687 14.67 14.95 40.79
CA SER A 687 15.59 15.72 39.96
C SER A 687 17.04 15.25 40.11
N ASN A 688 17.93 15.75 39.25
CA ASN A 688 19.36 15.39 39.20
C ASN A 688 20.15 15.77 40.47
N GLN A 689 19.58 16.59 41.37
CA GLN A 689 20.16 16.83 42.70
C GLN A 689 19.96 15.65 43.67
N ASN A 690 19.19 14.62 43.29
CA ASN A 690 18.83 13.49 44.15
C ASN A 690 19.67 12.22 43.88
N THR A 691 20.81 12.33 43.21
CA THR A 691 21.71 11.20 42.90
C THR A 691 23.10 11.38 43.51
N THR A 692 23.55 10.40 44.31
CA THR A 692 24.96 10.25 44.70
C THR A 692 25.49 8.94 44.13
N VAL A 693 26.63 8.96 43.44
CA VAL A 693 27.33 7.75 42.98
C VAL A 693 28.22 7.27 44.11
N THR A 694 27.84 6.20 44.81
CA THR A 694 28.76 5.48 45.69
C THR A 694 29.39 4.33 44.91
N ASN A 695 30.63 4.55 44.47
CA ASN A 695 31.51 3.47 44.01
C ASN A 695 31.68 2.44 45.14
N ALA A 696 31.01 1.30 45.06
CA ALA A 696 31.50 -0.01 45.52
C ALA A 696 30.42 -1.11 45.39
N GLY A 697 30.49 -1.90 44.31
CA GLY A 697 30.61 -3.37 44.44
C GLY A 697 29.55 -4.19 45.18
N LEU A 698 28.25 -3.88 45.12
CA LEU A 698 27.21 -4.85 45.51
C LEU A 698 26.16 -5.07 44.41
N PRO A 699 25.82 -6.33 44.07
CA PRO A 699 24.75 -6.63 43.11
C PRO A 699 23.40 -6.10 43.62
N GLY A 700 22.69 -5.30 42.82
CA GLY A 700 21.31 -4.89 43.10
C GLY A 700 21.09 -3.43 43.54
N THR A 701 22.03 -2.51 43.33
CA THR A 701 21.81 -1.07 43.55
C THR A 701 21.55 -0.30 42.25
N PHE A 702 20.59 0.63 42.27
CA PHE A 702 20.30 1.53 41.15
C PHE A 702 21.38 2.62 41.04
N GLY A 703 22.17 2.61 39.96
CA GLY A 703 23.19 3.63 39.66
C GLY A 703 22.70 4.74 38.73
N ALA A 704 23.25 5.95 38.87
CA ALA A 704 23.12 7.02 37.88
C ALA A 704 23.86 6.63 36.58
N LEU A 705 23.32 7.02 35.43
CA LEU A 705 23.96 6.78 34.12
C LEU A 705 25.24 7.63 34.01
N PRO A 706 26.41 7.03 33.71
CA PRO A 706 27.48 7.76 33.06
C PRO A 706 26.98 8.25 31.69
N VAL A 707 27.47 9.41 31.23
CA VAL A 707 27.30 9.84 29.84
C VAL A 707 27.75 8.67 28.96
N PRO A 708 26.89 8.17 28.05
CA PRO A 708 27.23 7.01 27.23
C PRO A 708 28.50 7.34 26.43
N PRO A 709 29.53 6.48 26.45
CA PRO A 709 30.63 6.64 25.52
C PRO A 709 30.08 6.51 24.09
N ILE A 710 30.55 7.39 23.22
CA ILE A 710 30.31 7.35 21.79
C ILE A 710 30.80 5.96 21.31
N PRO A 711 29.93 5.12 20.71
CA PRO A 711 30.39 3.88 20.10
C PRO A 711 31.32 4.21 18.92
N PRO A 712 32.37 3.41 18.68
CA PRO A 712 33.17 3.54 17.46
C PRO A 712 32.32 3.37 16.19
#